data_AF-A0A1J4J2N9-F1
#
_entry.id   AF-A0A1J4J2N9-F1
#
_cell.length_a   1.000
_cell.length_b   1.000
_cell.length_c   1.000
_cell.angle_alpha   90.00
_cell.angle_beta   90.00
_cell.angle_gamma   90.00
#
_symmetry.space_group_name_H-M   'P 1'
#
loop_
_entity.id
_entity.type
_entity.pdbx_description
1 polymer ?
#
loop_
_entity_poly.entity_id
_entity_poly.type
_entity_poly.pdbx_seq_one_letter_code
_entity_poly.pdbx_strand_id
1 'polypeptide(L)'
;MFSILFAFAIFGNAIELTANLPPTVIDNKANVALTRGHLSRIFEKLHEAHISGIEIPIVWKKLEPEHAQFRFEGLRKLLSTAEKYGIHVSPIFSISKGEEAPEFLTQSKLSENDLYIEFLTEFKKQLNPFFENQTINEIIVVFEQGKRPRIQTTRIIEEVLAKTRIVFDSIAISSTIPRGLNISEVLQIFRENNIRLSCSIENEQFAEVLADFARQKLVGFTGVYRHPILDDNVFETIKKLVNQGMIKLSLLSLNDHVLFGPVWPQFVEFSNDVAALSAVETSTQSRTSSTVKSDSNADFDNEIYNSLTLYQVMVSSFQNGDNNVGYNEGYGPSDHNGDLRGIINALDYIKGLGVNALWMTPVFDSSGNTRDRKLQSTGYFANDYFNIDPNFGSNEVFRELVNTAHSKGLYVILDGVFGHHGGNIRASPSGRYPEGGQDPVSYPGSLDFYREVATYWINEYEIDGWRLDQCYQVNQNGHNYLREIREAVEAACLARKNSGKQWGILGYVVGEDWNGESAIQKNTYSGGGLRSAFDFPSRYRLVQTLACEESYAGGYGADNIVQVFKSPSDKGYSHELGYIYPNLFITNHDIFRFGNLIRNKYGYGQENGDYWKRYKVAISCLAAYTGPITIYYGDEVGDIVECYPNCGGSVGSDNMARTNGHISGFTSQAQNMHDYTAKVINLRNEHPAMWRGNNNSYTYGSCLVNIKYDQQTGEKIVFIANTGTNSQYVSVNQGNMVDLITGNSYNNDVTVDGLTVGIYRVQ
;
A
#
# COMPACT_ATOMS: atom_id res chain seq x y z
N MET A 1 -8.80 -0.89 50.92
CA MET A 1 -8.44 -1.82 49.83
C MET A 1 -9.41 -1.58 48.69
N PHE A 2 -9.04 -0.75 47.72
CA PHE A 2 -9.86 -0.52 46.54
C PHE A 2 -9.41 -1.53 45.47
N SER A 3 -10.23 -2.53 45.21
CA SER A 3 -9.99 -3.49 44.11
C SER A 3 -10.26 -2.79 42.79
N ILE A 4 -9.19 -2.41 42.07
CA ILE A 4 -9.28 -1.81 40.74
C ILE A 4 -9.32 -2.94 39.73
N LEU A 5 -10.43 -3.03 38.98
CA LEU A 5 -10.65 -4.02 37.92
C LEU A 5 -10.20 -3.43 36.57
N PHE A 6 -9.16 -4.00 35.98
CA PHE A 6 -8.72 -3.75 34.61
C PHE A 6 -9.38 -4.73 33.64
N ALA A 7 -9.54 -4.41 32.35
CA ALA A 7 -9.84 -5.41 31.33
C ALA A 7 -8.72 -5.42 30.27
N PHE A 8 -8.10 -6.58 30.05
CA PHE A 8 -7.10 -6.83 29.01
C PHE A 8 -7.78 -7.48 27.81
N ALA A 9 -8.04 -6.71 26.76
CA ALA A 9 -8.48 -7.30 25.49
C ALA A 9 -7.23 -7.61 24.64
N ILE A 10 -6.93 -8.90 24.49
CA ILE A 10 -5.96 -9.38 23.50
C ILE A 10 -6.72 -9.57 22.19
N PHE A 11 -6.30 -8.80 21.17
CA PHE A 11 -6.77 -8.71 19.79
C PHE A 11 -8.25 -8.84 19.49
N GLY A 12 -8.86 -7.70 19.11
CA GLY A 12 -10.10 -7.65 18.35
C GLY A 12 -11.32 -8.21 19.09
N ASN A 13 -11.80 -7.51 20.13
CA ASN A 13 -13.02 -7.88 20.86
C ASN A 13 -13.02 -9.37 21.32
N ALA A 14 -12.10 -9.71 22.24
CA ALA A 14 -11.92 -10.97 22.98
C ALA A 14 -11.06 -12.06 22.30
N ILE A 15 -10.42 -12.92 23.12
CA ILE A 15 -9.47 -13.96 22.67
C ILE A 15 -10.19 -14.98 21.78
N GLU A 16 -10.06 -14.84 20.47
CA GLU A 16 -10.64 -15.72 19.45
C GLU A 16 -9.90 -17.06 19.33
N LEU A 17 -10.49 -18.15 19.82
CA LEU A 17 -9.87 -19.48 19.83
C LEU A 17 -10.14 -20.30 18.55
N THR A 18 -10.08 -19.65 17.38
CA THR A 18 -10.37 -20.24 16.06
C THR A 18 -9.33 -20.09 15.00
N ALA A 19 -8.65 -18.95 14.97
CA ALA A 19 -7.47 -18.83 14.15
C ALA A 19 -6.40 -19.75 14.75
N ASN A 20 -5.58 -20.35 13.88
CA ASN A 20 -4.22 -20.67 14.29
C ASN A 20 -3.68 -19.43 15.00
N LEU A 21 -3.33 -19.57 16.29
CA LEU A 21 -2.56 -18.53 16.96
C LEU A 21 -1.38 -18.20 16.03
N PRO A 22 -1.08 -16.91 15.76
CA PRO A 22 -0.01 -16.55 14.85
C PRO A 22 1.29 -17.29 15.24
N PRO A 23 2.04 -17.84 14.27
CA PRO A 23 3.30 -18.58 14.50
C PRO A 23 4.35 -17.84 15.34
N THR A 24 4.15 -16.55 15.58
CA THR A 24 5.05 -15.67 16.33
C THR A 24 4.86 -15.68 17.84
N VAL A 25 3.85 -16.38 18.38
CA VAL A 25 3.80 -16.57 19.84
C VAL A 25 4.82 -17.61 20.26
N ILE A 26 5.26 -18.54 19.38
CA ILE A 26 5.90 -19.79 19.75
C ILE A 26 6.91 -20.32 18.67
N ASP A 27 8.23 -20.31 18.94
CA ASP A 27 9.33 -20.84 18.10
C ASP A 27 9.15 -22.33 17.71
N ASN A 28 9.76 -22.69 16.57
CA ASN A 28 9.73 -23.82 15.62
C ASN A 28 9.51 -25.26 16.15
N LYS A 29 9.29 -25.43 17.45
CA LYS A 29 8.94 -26.66 18.18
C LYS A 29 7.87 -26.44 19.25
N ALA A 30 7.02 -25.44 19.08
CA ALA A 30 6.08 -25.04 20.10
C ALA A 30 6.73 -24.37 21.37
N ASN A 31 7.76 -23.53 21.22
CA ASN A 31 8.30 -22.66 22.31
C ASN A 31 7.81 -21.20 22.34
N VAL A 32 6.92 -20.84 23.28
CA VAL A 32 6.48 -19.45 23.50
C VAL A 32 7.65 -18.49 23.74
N ALA A 33 7.62 -17.30 23.12
CA ALA A 33 8.40 -16.17 23.62
C ALA A 33 7.70 -14.80 23.49
N LEU A 34 6.48 -14.63 24.03
CA LEU A 34 6.43 -13.96 25.33
C LEU A 34 7.40 -14.69 26.25
N THR A 35 8.67 -14.28 26.25
CA THR A 35 9.63 -14.88 27.18
C THR A 35 9.00 -14.81 28.56
N ARG A 36 9.30 -15.77 29.44
CA ARG A 36 8.91 -15.70 30.85
C ARG A 36 9.17 -14.30 31.42
N GLY A 37 10.18 -13.58 30.90
CA GLY A 37 10.50 -12.18 31.18
C GLY A 37 9.50 -11.13 30.69
N HIS A 38 8.85 -11.25 29.52
CA HIS A 38 7.91 -10.23 29.03
C HIS A 38 6.57 -10.24 29.80
N LEU A 39 5.97 -11.42 30.00
CA LEU A 39 4.78 -11.52 30.86
C LEU A 39 5.10 -11.15 32.31
N SER A 40 6.26 -11.59 32.80
CA SER A 40 6.74 -11.19 34.13
C SER A 40 6.89 -9.68 34.25
N ARG A 41 7.47 -9.00 33.26
CA ARG A 41 7.68 -7.54 33.26
C ARG A 41 6.38 -6.74 33.17
N ILE A 42 5.40 -7.24 32.41
CA ILE A 42 4.06 -6.64 32.36
C ILE A 42 3.36 -6.78 33.71
N PHE A 43 3.32 -7.99 34.28
CA PHE A 43 2.70 -8.21 35.59
C PHE A 43 3.49 -7.53 36.73
N GLU A 44 4.81 -7.41 36.63
CA GLU A 44 5.65 -6.63 37.54
C GLU A 44 5.30 -5.15 37.49
N LYS A 45 5.22 -4.53 36.30
CA LYS A 45 4.81 -3.13 36.16
C LYS A 45 3.37 -2.87 36.62
N LEU A 46 2.46 -3.82 36.40
CA LEU A 46 1.08 -3.73 36.91
C LEU A 46 1.03 -3.86 38.44
N HIS A 47 1.88 -4.71 39.01
CA HIS A 47 2.04 -4.85 40.44
C HIS A 47 2.65 -3.59 41.08
N GLU A 48 3.69 -3.00 40.46
CA GLU A 48 4.28 -1.72 40.84
C GLU A 48 3.26 -0.57 40.77
N ALA A 49 2.30 -0.64 39.84
CA ALA A 49 1.18 0.29 39.73
C ALA A 49 0.03 -0.02 40.72
N HIS A 50 0.20 -0.99 41.63
CA HIS A 50 -0.80 -1.46 42.59
C HIS A 50 -2.12 -1.94 41.96
N ILE A 51 -2.07 -2.46 40.74
CA ILE A 51 -3.21 -3.04 40.04
C ILE A 51 -3.28 -4.53 40.38
N SER A 52 -4.30 -4.93 41.13
CA SER A 52 -4.42 -6.29 41.67
C SER A 52 -5.43 -7.18 40.92
N GLY A 53 -6.21 -6.65 39.98
CA GLY A 53 -7.29 -7.40 39.31
C GLY A 53 -7.43 -7.07 37.82
N ILE A 54 -7.47 -8.10 36.98
CA ILE A 54 -7.54 -8.00 35.51
C ILE A 54 -8.60 -8.97 34.99
N GLU A 55 -9.53 -8.48 34.16
CA GLU A 55 -10.50 -9.26 33.40
C GLU A 55 -9.98 -9.52 31.99
N ILE A 56 -10.09 -10.75 31.48
CA ILE A 56 -9.65 -11.11 30.13
C ILE A 56 -10.84 -11.69 29.38
N PRO A 57 -11.40 -10.99 28.37
CA PRO A 57 -12.48 -11.54 27.59
C PRO A 57 -11.96 -12.63 26.64
N ILE A 58 -12.57 -13.81 26.69
CA ILE A 58 -12.25 -14.98 25.88
C ILE A 58 -13.44 -15.27 24.97
N VAL A 59 -13.24 -15.28 23.65
CA VAL A 59 -14.28 -15.58 22.66
C VAL A 59 -13.94 -16.84 21.89
N TRP A 60 -14.77 -17.86 21.98
CA TRP A 60 -14.48 -19.15 21.33
C TRP A 60 -15.37 -19.32 20.09
N LYS A 61 -14.80 -19.34 18.89
CA LYS A 61 -15.57 -19.36 17.63
C LYS A 61 -15.65 -20.71 16.87
N LYS A 62 -14.80 -21.72 17.19
CA LYS A 62 -14.67 -23.03 16.50
C LYS A 62 -13.73 -23.92 17.33
N LEU A 63 -14.10 -25.18 17.51
CA LEU A 63 -13.44 -26.11 18.42
C LEU A 63 -12.82 -27.26 17.61
N GLU A 64 -11.53 -27.16 17.29
CA GLU A 64 -10.76 -28.26 16.67
C GLU A 64 -10.06 -29.08 17.78
N PRO A 65 -10.42 -30.36 18.02
CA PRO A 65 -9.96 -31.14 19.17
C PRO A 65 -8.43 -31.27 19.27
N GLU A 66 -7.74 -31.41 18.14
CA GLU A 66 -6.27 -31.53 18.10
C GLU A 66 -5.53 -30.33 18.68
N HIS A 67 -6.18 -29.16 18.82
CA HIS A 67 -5.55 -27.93 19.27
C HIS A 67 -5.97 -27.49 20.69
N ALA A 68 -6.96 -28.17 21.30
CA ALA A 68 -7.49 -27.77 22.60
C ALA A 68 -6.43 -27.87 23.71
N GLN A 69 -5.68 -28.97 23.76
CA GLN A 69 -4.67 -29.22 24.80
C GLN A 69 -3.52 -28.19 24.77
N PHE A 70 -3.11 -27.76 23.57
CA PHE A 70 -2.10 -26.72 23.37
C PHE A 70 -2.60 -25.34 23.83
N ARG A 71 -3.85 -25.01 23.50
CA ARG A 71 -4.51 -23.75 23.91
C ARG A 71 -4.69 -23.68 25.44
N PHE A 72 -5.02 -24.80 26.09
CA PHE A 72 -5.11 -24.90 27.55
C PHE A 72 -3.76 -24.66 28.25
N GLU A 73 -2.67 -25.19 27.71
CA GLU A 73 -1.34 -25.05 28.29
C GLU A 73 -0.81 -23.60 28.21
N GLY A 74 -1.12 -22.89 27.13
CA GLY A 74 -0.84 -21.46 27.00
C GLY A 74 -1.57 -20.62 28.05
N LEU A 75 -2.86 -20.90 28.27
CA LEU A 75 -3.68 -20.20 29.26
C LEU A 75 -3.20 -20.44 30.70
N ARG A 76 -2.78 -21.67 31.03
CA ARG A 76 -2.19 -21.99 32.35
C ARG A 76 -0.90 -21.21 32.62
N LYS A 77 -0.02 -21.06 31.62
CA LYS A 77 1.24 -20.32 31.77
C LYS A 77 0.99 -18.82 32.02
N LEU A 78 -0.03 -18.25 31.38
CA LEU A 78 -0.47 -16.88 31.64
C LEU A 78 -0.96 -16.72 33.09
N LEU A 79 -1.91 -17.55 33.52
CA LEU A 79 -2.53 -17.48 34.85
C LEU A 79 -1.50 -17.71 35.97
N SER A 80 -0.63 -18.71 35.84
CA SER A 80 0.44 -18.97 36.81
C SER A 80 1.49 -17.85 36.90
N THR A 81 1.73 -17.12 35.81
CA THR A 81 2.63 -15.95 35.84
C THR A 81 1.96 -14.76 36.54
N ALA A 82 0.67 -14.52 36.31
CA ALA A 82 -0.08 -13.48 37.01
C ALA A 82 -0.15 -13.73 38.53
N GLU A 83 -0.41 -14.98 38.92
CA GLU A 83 -0.44 -15.41 40.32
C GLU A 83 0.89 -15.14 41.03
N LYS A 84 2.03 -15.37 40.37
CA LYS A 84 3.38 -15.08 40.90
C LYS A 84 3.56 -13.61 41.31
N TYR A 85 2.88 -12.68 40.64
CA TYR A 85 2.93 -11.24 40.92
C TYR A 85 1.75 -10.74 41.77
N GLY A 86 0.95 -11.65 42.35
CA GLY A 86 -0.21 -11.29 43.17
C GLY A 86 -1.33 -10.58 42.39
N ILE A 87 -1.41 -10.80 41.08
CA ILE A 87 -2.42 -10.21 40.20
C ILE A 87 -3.50 -11.24 39.92
N HIS A 88 -4.73 -10.91 40.29
CA HIS A 88 -5.90 -11.74 40.02
C HIS A 88 -6.34 -11.59 38.55
N VAL A 89 -6.60 -12.71 37.88
CA VAL A 89 -7.06 -12.72 36.48
C VAL A 89 -8.41 -13.42 36.36
N SER A 90 -9.43 -12.69 35.90
CA SER A 90 -10.81 -13.16 35.73
C SER A 90 -11.16 -13.31 34.24
N PRO A 91 -11.40 -14.51 33.71
CA PRO A 91 -11.78 -14.67 32.31
C PRO A 91 -13.26 -14.35 32.08
N ILE A 92 -13.61 -13.63 31.01
CA ILE A 92 -14.99 -13.32 30.61
C ILE A 92 -15.31 -14.02 29.30
N PHE A 93 -16.16 -15.03 29.30
CA PHE A 93 -16.46 -15.79 28.09
C PHE A 93 -17.62 -15.19 27.28
N SER A 94 -17.46 -15.13 25.96
CA SER A 94 -18.55 -14.79 25.03
C SER A 94 -18.52 -15.74 23.83
N ILE A 95 -19.69 -16.19 23.37
CA ILE A 95 -19.82 -17.03 22.16
C ILE A 95 -20.78 -16.31 21.21
N SER A 96 -20.38 -16.17 19.95
CA SER A 96 -21.18 -15.52 18.90
C SER A 96 -22.35 -16.39 18.47
N LYS A 97 -23.53 -15.79 18.31
CA LYS A 97 -24.71 -16.49 17.76
C LYS A 97 -24.55 -16.65 16.24
N GLY A 98 -24.54 -17.88 15.74
CA GLY A 98 -24.53 -18.18 14.29
C GLY A 98 -23.30 -18.92 13.77
N GLU A 99 -22.43 -19.44 14.65
CA GLU A 99 -21.30 -20.28 14.26
C GLU A 99 -21.63 -21.76 14.55
N GLU A 100 -21.34 -22.62 13.57
CA GLU A 100 -21.73 -24.04 13.57
C GLU A 100 -21.01 -24.85 14.65
N ALA A 101 -21.73 -25.83 15.19
CA ALA A 101 -21.23 -26.85 16.10
C ALA A 101 -19.91 -27.47 15.58
N PRO A 102 -18.84 -27.58 16.39
CA PRO A 102 -17.52 -28.03 15.96
C PRO A 102 -17.50 -29.40 15.25
N GLU A 103 -16.58 -29.58 14.29
CA GLU A 103 -16.60 -30.70 13.34
C GLU A 103 -16.39 -32.09 13.97
N PHE A 104 -15.79 -32.19 15.16
CA PHE A 104 -15.73 -33.46 15.91
C PHE A 104 -17.07 -33.89 16.51
N LEU A 105 -18.05 -32.99 16.59
CA LEU A 105 -19.43 -33.29 16.96
C LEU A 105 -20.17 -34.06 15.85
N THR A 106 -19.58 -34.18 14.66
CA THR A 106 -20.14 -35.03 13.59
C THR A 106 -19.69 -36.50 13.67
N GLN A 107 -18.82 -36.86 14.63
CA GLN A 107 -18.33 -38.24 14.80
C GLN A 107 -18.73 -38.92 16.12
N SER A 108 -19.42 -38.25 17.05
CA SER A 108 -19.94 -38.89 18.27
C SER A 108 -21.48 -38.82 18.33
N LYS A 109 -22.13 -39.88 18.83
CA LYS A 109 -23.60 -40.02 18.87
C LYS A 109 -24.30 -39.19 19.97
N LEU A 110 -23.64 -38.18 20.53
CA LEU A 110 -24.16 -37.37 21.62
C LEU A 110 -24.95 -36.17 21.08
N SER A 111 -25.89 -35.63 21.87
CA SER A 111 -26.61 -34.43 21.46
C SER A 111 -25.73 -33.18 21.60
N GLU A 112 -26.04 -32.14 20.83
CA GLU A 112 -25.29 -30.86 20.82
C GLU A 112 -25.15 -30.25 22.23
N ASN A 113 -26.20 -30.37 23.06
CA ASN A 113 -26.19 -29.92 24.45
C ASN A 113 -25.28 -30.77 25.35
N ASP A 114 -25.26 -32.10 25.17
CA ASP A 114 -24.45 -33.01 26.01
C ASP A 114 -22.96 -32.82 25.75
N LEU A 115 -22.59 -32.54 24.49
CA LEU A 115 -21.20 -32.30 24.08
C LEU A 115 -20.66 -30.96 24.59
N TYR A 116 -21.52 -29.94 24.65
CA TYR A 116 -21.18 -28.65 25.26
C TYR A 116 -20.94 -28.79 26.78
N ILE A 117 -21.76 -29.60 27.45
CA ILE A 117 -21.59 -29.93 28.87
C ILE A 117 -20.27 -30.68 29.11
N GLU A 118 -19.89 -31.61 28.24
CA GLU A 118 -18.63 -32.36 28.35
C GLU A 118 -17.40 -31.47 28.18
N PHE A 119 -17.42 -30.55 27.20
CA PHE A 119 -16.36 -29.53 27.02
C PHE A 119 -16.21 -28.63 28.26
N LEU A 120 -17.31 -28.11 28.79
CA LEU A 120 -17.28 -27.27 30.00
C LEU A 120 -16.79 -28.06 31.23
N THR A 121 -17.11 -29.34 31.31
CA THR A 121 -16.65 -30.24 32.37
C THR A 121 -15.13 -30.42 32.34
N GLU A 122 -14.56 -30.66 31.15
CA GLU A 122 -13.12 -30.80 30.98
C GLU A 122 -12.37 -29.46 31.14
N PHE A 123 -12.93 -28.36 30.63
CA PHE A 123 -12.43 -26.99 30.87
C PHE A 123 -12.33 -26.68 32.37
N LYS A 124 -13.41 -26.95 33.11
CA LYS A 124 -13.49 -26.75 34.56
C LYS A 124 -12.44 -27.60 35.27
N LYS A 125 -12.35 -28.89 34.95
CA LYS A 125 -11.39 -29.81 35.56
C LYS A 125 -9.93 -29.38 35.35
N GLN A 126 -9.60 -28.87 34.16
CA GLN A 126 -8.23 -28.54 33.76
C GLN A 126 -7.71 -27.18 34.24
N LEU A 127 -8.61 -26.24 34.55
CA LEU A 127 -8.26 -24.88 34.97
C LEU A 127 -8.81 -24.51 36.36
N ASN A 128 -9.52 -25.42 37.03
CA ASN A 128 -10.04 -25.25 38.40
C ASN A 128 -9.06 -24.64 39.41
N PRO A 129 -7.75 -24.98 39.41
CA PRO A 129 -6.81 -24.44 40.38
C PRO A 129 -6.59 -22.92 40.27
N PHE A 130 -6.95 -22.30 39.13
CA PHE A 130 -6.70 -20.90 38.82
C PHE A 130 -7.94 -20.00 38.97
N PHE A 131 -9.10 -20.55 39.34
CA PHE A 131 -10.36 -19.80 39.44
C PHE A 131 -11.06 -20.04 40.78
N GLU A 132 -11.70 -19.00 41.33
CA GLU A 132 -12.64 -19.19 42.43
C GLU A 132 -13.93 -19.88 41.93
N ASN A 133 -14.45 -20.83 42.71
CA ASN A 133 -15.54 -21.75 42.34
C ASN A 133 -16.84 -21.10 41.81
N GLN A 134 -17.03 -19.78 41.98
CA GLN A 134 -18.22 -19.04 41.52
C GLN A 134 -18.11 -18.45 40.10
N THR A 135 -16.89 -18.24 39.58
CA THR A 135 -16.64 -17.53 38.30
C THR A 135 -17.25 -18.26 37.08
N ILE A 136 -17.34 -19.58 37.12
CA ILE A 136 -17.84 -20.39 35.99
C ILE A 136 -19.35 -20.28 35.81
N ASN A 137 -20.11 -20.02 36.88
CA ASN A 137 -21.58 -19.96 36.80
C ASN A 137 -22.09 -18.65 36.17
N GLU A 138 -21.31 -17.57 36.21
CA GLU A 138 -21.70 -16.26 35.63
C GLU A 138 -21.64 -16.26 34.09
N ILE A 139 -20.77 -17.09 33.49
CA ILE A 139 -20.63 -17.26 32.04
C ILE A 139 -21.95 -17.74 31.40
N ILE A 140 -22.71 -18.57 32.12
CA ILE A 140 -23.95 -19.19 31.64
C ILE A 140 -25.06 -18.14 31.46
N VAL A 141 -25.08 -17.08 32.29
CA VAL A 141 -26.16 -16.07 32.31
C VAL A 141 -26.06 -15.08 31.13
N VAL A 142 -24.86 -14.81 30.62
CA VAL A 142 -24.64 -13.86 29.51
C VAL A 142 -25.20 -14.37 28.16
N PHE A 143 -25.42 -15.68 28.04
CA PHE A 143 -25.84 -16.34 26.80
C PHE A 143 -27.27 -16.03 26.34
N GLU A 144 -28.18 -15.64 27.25
CA GLU A 144 -29.62 -15.55 26.93
C GLU A 144 -30.08 -14.19 26.32
N GLN A 145 -29.34 -13.08 26.42
CA GLN A 145 -29.92 -11.71 26.21
C GLN A 145 -29.24 -10.77 25.18
N GLY A 146 -28.66 -11.28 24.10
CA GLY A 146 -27.72 -10.52 23.24
C GLY A 146 -28.20 -9.39 22.30
N LYS A 147 -28.71 -8.22 22.77
CA LYS A 147 -28.59 -6.90 22.07
C LYS A 147 -28.61 -5.68 23.03
N ARG A 148 -27.73 -4.68 22.81
CA ARG A 148 -27.77 -3.36 23.49
C ARG A 148 -28.69 -2.36 22.74
N PRO A 149 -29.62 -1.65 23.40
CA PRO A 149 -30.53 -0.72 22.74
C PRO A 149 -29.87 0.63 22.35
N ARG A 150 -30.34 1.27 21.27
CA ARG A 150 -29.92 2.62 20.80
C ARG A 150 -31.01 3.66 21.11
N ILE A 151 -30.64 4.79 21.75
CA ILE A 151 -31.58 5.84 22.16
C ILE A 151 -31.98 6.73 20.98
N GLN A 152 -33.29 6.92 20.77
CA GLN A 152 -33.83 7.90 19.81
C GLN A 152 -34.75 8.95 20.48
N THR A 153 -35.35 8.66 21.64
CA THR A 153 -36.18 9.59 22.44
C THR A 153 -36.05 9.27 23.95
N THR A 154 -36.42 10.20 24.84
CA THR A 154 -36.46 9.99 26.31
C THR A 154 -37.42 8.88 26.73
N ARG A 155 -38.56 8.76 26.05
CA ARG A 155 -39.57 7.71 26.31
C ARG A 155 -39.05 6.28 26.11
N ILE A 156 -38.12 6.06 25.17
CA ILE A 156 -37.50 4.74 24.95
C ILE A 156 -36.64 4.32 26.14
N ILE A 157 -36.00 5.27 26.83
CA ILE A 157 -35.18 5.00 28.02
C ILE A 157 -36.08 4.50 29.16
N GLU A 158 -37.21 5.19 29.40
CA GLU A 158 -38.19 4.84 30.42
C GLU A 158 -38.85 3.48 30.16
N GLU A 159 -39.23 3.18 28.91
CA GLU A 159 -39.84 1.90 28.53
C GLU A 159 -38.86 0.72 28.65
N VAL A 160 -37.57 0.94 28.39
CA VAL A 160 -36.51 -0.08 28.61
C VAL A 160 -36.31 -0.33 30.09
N LEU A 161 -36.15 0.72 30.91
CA LEU A 161 -35.99 0.61 32.37
C LEU A 161 -37.19 -0.06 33.04
N ALA A 162 -38.41 0.19 32.56
CA ALA A 162 -39.64 -0.43 33.07
C ALA A 162 -39.74 -1.94 32.76
N LYS A 163 -39.15 -2.42 31.65
CA LYS A 163 -39.21 -3.82 31.22
C LYS A 163 -38.06 -4.68 31.75
N THR A 164 -36.86 -4.11 31.92
CA THR A 164 -35.64 -4.84 32.31
C THR A 164 -35.20 -4.43 33.70
N ARG A 165 -35.97 -4.82 34.73
CA ARG A 165 -35.82 -4.33 36.12
C ARG A 165 -34.47 -4.58 36.82
N ILE A 166 -33.48 -5.11 36.10
CA ILE A 166 -32.01 -5.01 36.21
C ILE A 166 -31.53 -5.48 34.81
N VAL A 167 -30.44 -4.91 34.26
CA VAL A 167 -29.45 -5.58 33.35
C VAL A 167 -28.54 -4.59 32.58
N PHE A 168 -28.71 -3.26 32.63
CA PHE A 168 -27.74 -2.35 31.99
C PHE A 168 -27.12 -1.33 32.95
N ASP A 169 -25.86 -1.56 33.35
CA ASP A 169 -25.04 -0.62 34.13
C ASP A 169 -24.53 0.58 33.29
N SER A 170 -24.75 0.56 31.97
CA SER A 170 -24.25 1.57 31.03
C SER A 170 -25.09 1.66 29.76
N ILE A 171 -25.22 2.86 29.19
CA ILE A 171 -25.89 3.11 27.90
C ILE A 171 -24.93 3.86 26.95
N ALA A 172 -24.91 3.50 25.67
CA ALA A 172 -24.06 4.11 24.65
C ALA A 172 -24.82 5.22 23.87
N ILE A 173 -24.20 6.39 23.72
CA ILE A 173 -24.73 7.52 22.95
C ILE A 173 -23.92 7.64 21.64
N SER A 174 -24.61 7.71 20.50
CA SER A 174 -23.99 7.95 19.18
C SER A 174 -23.62 9.43 19.03
N SER A 175 -22.59 9.72 18.23
CA SER A 175 -21.97 11.05 18.03
C SER A 175 -22.88 12.13 17.41
N THR A 176 -24.18 11.88 17.20
CA THR A 176 -25.12 12.90 16.72
C THR A 176 -26.39 12.89 17.57
N ILE A 177 -26.49 13.85 18.50
CA ILE A 177 -27.70 14.05 19.32
C ILE A 177 -28.81 14.63 18.42
N PRO A 178 -30.01 14.04 18.35
CA PRO A 178 -31.10 14.56 17.53
C PRO A 178 -31.49 15.99 17.95
N ARG A 179 -31.73 16.89 16.98
CA ARG A 179 -32.24 18.24 17.27
C ARG A 179 -33.59 18.15 17.99
N GLY A 180 -33.68 18.78 19.16
CA GLY A 180 -34.89 18.78 20.00
C GLY A 180 -34.86 17.84 21.20
N LEU A 181 -33.78 17.06 21.39
CA LEU A 181 -33.60 16.25 22.60
C LEU A 181 -33.19 17.17 23.78
N ASN A 182 -34.00 17.22 24.85
CA ASN A 182 -33.67 17.99 26.04
C ASN A 182 -32.62 17.26 26.87
N ILE A 183 -31.36 17.65 26.71
CA ILE A 183 -30.20 17.03 27.35
C ILE A 183 -30.33 17.06 28.89
N SER A 184 -30.94 18.09 29.47
CA SER A 184 -31.08 18.21 30.92
C SER A 184 -31.99 17.14 31.52
N GLU A 185 -33.07 16.77 30.82
CA GLU A 185 -33.98 15.68 31.25
C GLU A 185 -33.32 14.30 31.15
N VAL A 186 -32.59 14.04 30.07
CA VAL A 186 -31.83 12.78 29.89
C VAL A 186 -30.80 12.61 31.02
N LEU A 187 -30.12 13.69 31.40
CA LEU A 187 -29.12 13.68 32.46
C LEU A 187 -29.74 13.50 33.86
N GLN A 188 -30.94 14.03 34.09
CA GLN A 188 -31.68 13.80 35.34
C GLN A 188 -32.08 12.34 35.49
N ILE A 189 -32.61 11.71 34.43
CA ILE A 189 -32.99 10.29 34.41
C ILE A 189 -31.78 9.39 34.72
N PHE A 190 -30.60 9.70 34.15
CA PHE A 190 -29.39 8.90 34.37
C PHE A 190 -28.86 9.01 35.79
N ARG A 191 -28.94 10.19 36.40
CA ARG A 191 -28.55 10.42 37.79
C ARG A 191 -29.50 9.71 38.77
N GLU A 192 -30.81 9.84 38.56
CA GLU A 192 -31.82 9.23 39.44
C GLU A 192 -31.78 7.68 39.41
N ASN A 193 -31.31 7.10 38.31
CA ASN A 193 -31.22 5.66 38.11
C ASN A 193 -29.77 5.10 38.16
N ASN A 194 -28.80 5.93 38.53
CA ASN A 194 -27.39 5.54 38.72
C ASN A 194 -26.71 4.89 37.48
N ILE A 195 -27.01 5.41 36.29
CA ILE A 195 -26.58 4.86 34.98
C ILE A 195 -25.25 5.49 34.51
N ARG A 196 -24.27 4.68 34.04
CA ARG A 196 -22.92 5.14 33.61
C ARG A 196 -22.83 5.52 32.12
N LEU A 197 -21.90 6.42 31.80
CA LEU A 197 -21.66 6.95 30.45
C LEU A 197 -20.45 6.29 29.78
N SER A 198 -20.55 5.90 28.50
CA SER A 198 -19.46 5.24 27.75
C SER A 198 -19.06 5.99 26.46
N CYS A 199 -17.76 6.25 26.24
CA CYS A 199 -17.24 6.90 25.03
C CYS A 199 -15.85 6.39 24.57
N SER A 200 -15.44 6.76 23.34
CA SER A 200 -14.10 6.47 22.78
C SER A 200 -13.19 7.70 22.94
N ILE A 201 -11.97 7.51 23.42
CA ILE A 201 -10.99 8.59 23.65
C ILE A 201 -9.85 8.44 22.64
N GLU A 202 -9.58 9.49 21.87
CA GLU A 202 -8.64 9.46 20.74
C GLU A 202 -7.29 10.10 21.05
N ASN A 203 -7.18 11.00 22.04
CA ASN A 203 -5.91 11.64 22.43
C ASN A 203 -5.93 12.27 23.85
N GLU A 204 -4.78 12.77 24.32
CA GLU A 204 -4.55 13.30 25.68
C GLU A 204 -5.35 14.59 25.98
N GLN A 205 -5.38 15.56 25.06
CA GLN A 205 -6.20 16.78 25.22
C GLN A 205 -7.70 16.48 25.37
N PHE A 206 -8.24 15.50 24.63
CA PHE A 206 -9.64 15.10 24.74
C PHE A 206 -9.92 14.35 26.05
N ALA A 207 -8.94 13.60 26.57
CA ALA A 207 -9.03 12.95 27.87
C ALA A 207 -9.08 13.96 29.02
N GLU A 208 -8.29 15.04 28.95
CA GLU A 208 -8.32 16.13 29.94
C GLU A 208 -9.65 16.88 29.95
N VAL A 209 -10.22 17.18 28.77
CA VAL A 209 -11.54 17.81 28.63
C VAL A 209 -12.66 16.92 29.22
N LEU A 210 -12.61 15.61 29.00
CA LEU A 210 -13.56 14.65 29.57
C LEU A 210 -13.40 14.50 31.08
N ALA A 211 -12.16 14.55 31.59
CA ALA A 211 -11.86 14.50 33.02
C ALA A 211 -12.40 15.75 33.74
N ASP A 212 -12.22 16.94 33.17
CA ASP A 212 -12.76 18.19 33.73
C ASP A 212 -14.30 18.24 33.65
N PHE A 213 -14.90 17.71 32.57
CA PHE A 213 -16.35 17.53 32.45
C PHE A 213 -16.92 16.58 33.52
N ALA A 214 -16.28 15.42 33.74
CA ALA A 214 -16.69 14.45 34.75
C ALA A 214 -16.52 15.00 36.19
N ARG A 215 -15.44 15.74 36.44
CA ARG A 215 -15.14 16.41 37.72
C ARG A 215 -16.18 17.46 38.09
N GLN A 216 -16.64 18.27 37.14
CA GLN A 216 -17.63 19.32 37.40
C GLN A 216 -19.06 18.80 37.65
N LYS A 217 -19.38 17.56 37.24
CA LYS A 217 -20.76 17.04 37.23
C LYS A 217 -20.98 15.75 38.05
N LEU A 218 -19.93 15.16 38.61
CA LEU A 218 -19.95 13.96 39.47
C LEU A 218 -20.62 12.74 38.80
N VAL A 219 -20.27 12.45 37.55
CA VAL A 219 -20.84 11.33 36.76
C VAL A 219 -19.80 10.22 36.56
N GLY A 220 -20.18 8.96 36.79
CA GLY A 220 -19.32 7.79 36.55
C GLY A 220 -19.11 7.50 35.06
N PHE A 221 -17.86 7.15 34.68
CA PHE A 221 -17.39 7.12 33.30
C PHE A 221 -16.75 5.77 32.92
N THR A 222 -16.90 5.35 31.65
CA THR A 222 -16.20 4.18 31.08
C THR A 222 -15.68 4.52 29.69
N GLY A 223 -14.35 4.60 29.55
CA GLY A 223 -13.68 4.97 28.30
C GLY A 223 -12.89 3.83 27.68
N VAL A 224 -12.81 3.82 26.34
CA VAL A 224 -11.85 2.98 25.59
C VAL A 224 -10.73 3.89 25.10
N TYR A 225 -9.51 3.66 25.56
CA TYR A 225 -8.32 4.41 25.14
C TYR A 225 -7.66 3.70 23.97
N ARG A 226 -7.54 4.40 22.83
CA ARG A 226 -6.99 3.86 21.58
C ARG A 226 -5.67 4.56 21.26
N HIS A 227 -4.57 4.06 21.79
CA HIS A 227 -3.23 4.59 21.49
C HIS A 227 -2.29 3.45 21.05
N PRO A 228 -1.45 3.66 20.01
CA PRO A 228 -0.66 2.59 19.41
C PRO A 228 0.51 2.08 20.25
N ILE A 229 0.93 2.82 21.29
CA ILE A 229 2.08 2.47 22.15
C ILE A 229 1.68 2.54 23.63
N LEU A 230 1.97 1.46 24.37
CA LEU A 230 1.87 1.37 25.83
C LEU A 230 3.20 1.80 26.45
N ASP A 231 3.34 3.09 26.69
CA ASP A 231 4.56 3.69 27.19
C ASP A 231 4.33 4.27 28.61
N ASP A 232 5.39 4.50 29.41
CA ASP A 232 5.41 5.18 30.71
C ASP A 232 4.61 6.50 30.75
N ASN A 233 4.39 7.24 29.65
CA ASN A 233 3.51 8.40 29.67
C ASN A 233 2.04 7.99 29.62
N VAL A 234 1.69 6.92 28.89
CA VAL A 234 0.39 6.24 29.00
C VAL A 234 0.20 5.64 30.39
N PHE A 235 1.23 5.01 30.98
CA PHE A 235 1.15 4.49 32.35
C PHE A 235 1.02 5.60 33.38
N GLU A 236 1.73 6.73 33.25
CA GLU A 236 1.58 7.89 34.13
C GLU A 236 0.20 8.56 33.97
N THR A 237 -0.35 8.59 32.76
CA THR A 237 -1.73 9.06 32.51
C THR A 237 -2.76 8.14 33.17
N ILE A 238 -2.62 6.82 33.00
CA ILE A 238 -3.46 5.82 33.68
C ILE A 238 -3.34 5.93 35.20
N LYS A 239 -2.11 6.08 35.72
CA LYS A 239 -1.81 6.24 37.15
C LYS A 239 -2.40 7.53 37.70
N LYS A 240 -2.38 8.64 36.95
CA LYS A 240 -3.09 9.89 37.29
C LYS A 240 -4.61 9.68 37.37
N LEU A 241 -5.21 9.02 36.38
CA LEU A 241 -6.66 8.75 36.34
C LEU A 241 -7.10 7.83 37.50
N VAL A 242 -6.29 6.82 37.82
CA VAL A 242 -6.48 5.89 38.94
C VAL A 242 -6.32 6.58 40.29
N ASN A 243 -5.24 7.36 40.48
CA ASN A 243 -4.98 8.10 41.72
C ASN A 243 -6.03 9.20 41.99
N GLN A 244 -6.74 9.65 40.94
CA GLN A 244 -7.85 10.59 41.04
C GLN A 244 -9.21 9.93 41.31
N GLY A 245 -9.24 8.60 41.55
CA GLY A 245 -10.44 7.87 41.98
C GLY A 245 -11.47 7.62 40.87
N MET A 246 -11.09 7.81 39.60
CA MET A 246 -11.97 7.62 38.45
C MET A 246 -11.81 6.20 37.90
N ILE A 247 -12.83 5.33 38.03
CA ILE A 247 -12.70 3.89 37.69
C ILE A 247 -13.74 3.42 36.68
N LYS A 248 -13.29 3.06 35.47
CA LYS A 248 -13.24 1.69 34.88
C LYS A 248 -12.63 1.84 33.47
N LEU A 249 -11.40 1.36 33.26
CA LEU A 249 -10.66 1.51 31.98
C LEU A 249 -10.41 0.12 31.37
N SER A 250 -10.77 -0.04 30.10
CA SER A 250 -10.48 -1.25 29.31
C SER A 250 -9.44 -0.90 28.25
N LEU A 251 -8.31 -1.61 28.25
CA LEU A 251 -7.26 -1.45 27.25
C LEU A 251 -7.54 -2.37 26.06
N LEU A 252 -7.66 -1.77 24.87
CA LEU A 252 -7.77 -2.47 23.59
C LEU A 252 -6.58 -2.05 22.73
N SER A 253 -5.62 -2.97 22.56
CA SER A 253 -4.56 -2.86 21.56
C SER A 253 -5.11 -3.38 20.21
N LEU A 254 -4.96 -2.58 19.15
CA LEU A 254 -5.17 -3.01 17.76
C LEU A 254 -3.80 -3.27 17.13
N ASN A 255 -3.69 -4.42 16.46
CA ASN A 255 -2.50 -5.02 15.86
C ASN A 255 -1.97 -4.21 14.66
N ASP A 256 -0.71 -4.32 14.19
CA ASP A 256 0.34 -5.33 14.37
C ASP A 256 1.73 -4.67 14.22
N HIS A 257 2.69 -5.05 15.07
CA HIS A 257 4.15 -4.80 15.02
C HIS A 257 4.75 -3.51 15.62
N VAL A 258 4.71 -3.29 16.94
CA VAL A 258 5.85 -2.68 17.67
C VAL A 258 5.85 -3.10 19.15
N LEU A 259 7.03 -3.56 19.61
CA LEU A 259 7.69 -3.45 20.93
C LEU A 259 8.47 -4.77 21.11
N PHE A 260 9.80 -4.79 21.21
CA PHE A 260 10.62 -4.08 22.20
C PHE A 260 12.04 -3.77 21.70
N GLY A 261 12.52 -2.54 21.96
CA GLY A 261 13.93 -2.12 21.92
C GLY A 261 14.20 -1.06 23.00
N PRO A 262 15.43 -0.91 23.52
CA PRO A 262 15.69 -0.45 24.89
C PRO A 262 15.89 1.06 25.04
N VAL A 263 15.21 1.90 24.26
CA VAL A 263 15.40 3.36 24.37
C VAL A 263 14.06 4.08 24.39
N TRP A 264 13.81 4.69 25.53
CA TRP A 264 12.79 5.69 25.78
C TRP A 264 13.32 7.08 25.43
N PRO A 265 12.65 7.86 24.57
CA PRO A 265 12.72 9.31 24.67
C PRO A 265 11.35 9.95 24.93
N GLN A 266 11.44 11.04 25.69
CA GLN A 266 10.37 11.84 26.30
C GLN A 266 9.43 12.49 25.28
N PHE A 267 8.18 12.69 25.72
CA PHE A 267 7.10 13.35 24.99
C PHE A 267 7.46 14.77 24.51
N VAL A 268 7.05 15.07 23.28
CA VAL A 268 6.90 16.42 22.72
C VAL A 268 5.41 16.75 22.62
N GLU A 269 5.07 17.92 23.18
CA GLU A 269 4.00 18.88 22.89
C GLU A 269 2.55 18.43 22.63
N PHE A 270 1.64 19.09 23.36
CA PHE A 270 0.28 19.37 22.93
C PHE A 270 0.09 20.86 22.64
N SER A 271 -0.83 21.12 21.73
CA SER A 271 -0.80 22.18 20.72
C SER A 271 -1.73 23.37 20.98
N ASN A 272 -1.48 24.41 20.17
CA ASN A 272 -2.41 25.36 19.56
C ASN A 272 -2.68 26.73 20.22
N ASP A 273 -2.32 27.75 19.42
CA ASP A 273 -3.09 28.96 19.12
C ASP A 273 -3.90 29.59 20.25
N VAL A 274 -3.25 30.54 20.92
CA VAL A 274 -3.92 31.67 21.56
C VAL A 274 -3.50 32.96 20.86
N ALA A 275 -4.44 33.46 20.08
CA ALA A 275 -4.69 34.89 19.82
C ALA A 275 -3.51 35.76 19.38
N ALA A 276 -3.47 35.99 18.06
CA ALA A 276 -3.26 37.33 17.53
C ALA A 276 -4.27 38.30 18.19
N LEU A 277 -3.84 38.95 19.27
CA LEU A 277 -4.44 40.16 19.84
C LEU A 277 -3.57 41.33 19.38
N SER A 278 -3.87 41.89 18.21
CA SER A 278 -3.65 43.32 17.98
C SER A 278 -4.57 43.82 16.87
N ALA A 279 -5.09 45.03 17.09
CA ALA A 279 -5.99 45.81 16.23
C ALA A 279 -7.48 45.41 16.24
N VAL A 280 -8.15 45.87 17.29
CA VAL A 280 -9.51 46.41 17.18
C VAL A 280 -9.45 47.65 16.30
N GLU A 281 -10.21 47.68 15.20
CA GLU A 281 -10.98 48.89 14.86
C GLU A 281 -12.17 48.57 13.95
N THR A 282 -13.27 49.20 14.34
CA THR A 282 -14.64 49.19 13.83
C THR A 282 -14.83 49.33 12.32
N SER A 283 -15.77 48.55 11.75
CA SER A 283 -17.05 49.10 11.28
C SER A 283 -17.95 48.02 10.65
N THR A 284 -19.22 48.10 11.02
CA THR A 284 -20.35 47.31 10.53
C THR A 284 -20.64 47.54 9.04
N GLN A 285 -20.80 46.47 8.25
CA GLN A 285 -21.90 46.36 7.30
C GLN A 285 -22.10 44.95 6.73
N SER A 286 -23.38 44.58 6.71
CA SER A 286 -24.03 43.42 6.08
C SER A 286 -23.46 42.99 4.73
N ARG A 287 -23.20 41.68 4.55
CA ARG A 287 -23.30 40.99 3.25
C ARG A 287 -23.42 39.48 3.41
N THR A 288 -24.61 38.99 3.04
CA THR A 288 -24.94 37.72 2.37
C THR A 288 -23.89 36.61 2.34
N SER A 289 -24.27 35.47 2.90
CA SER A 289 -23.58 34.17 2.81
C SER A 289 -23.48 33.67 1.37
N SER A 290 -22.26 33.61 0.85
CA SER A 290 -21.88 32.64 -0.18
C SER A 290 -20.71 31.82 0.36
N THR A 291 -21.00 30.58 0.72
CA THR A 291 -20.01 29.56 1.08
C THR A 291 -19.09 29.30 -0.12
N VAL A 292 -17.88 29.82 -0.08
CA VAL A 292 -16.78 29.38 -0.95
C VAL A 292 -16.19 28.13 -0.29
N LYS A 293 -16.38 26.98 -0.93
CA LYS A 293 -15.56 25.79 -0.66
C LYS A 293 -14.14 26.09 -1.13
N SER A 294 -13.15 25.84 -0.29
CA SER A 294 -11.74 25.85 -0.68
C SER A 294 -11.45 24.57 -1.48
N ASP A 295 -11.64 24.62 -2.80
CA ASP A 295 -11.22 23.57 -3.73
C ASP A 295 -9.72 23.73 -4.02
N SER A 296 -8.85 23.15 -3.19
CA SER A 296 -7.40 23.10 -3.47
C SER A 296 -6.98 21.98 -4.44
N ASN A 297 -7.92 21.20 -4.95
CA ASN A 297 -7.68 20.08 -5.88
C ASN A 297 -8.12 20.36 -7.33
N ALA A 298 -8.65 21.56 -7.63
CA ALA A 298 -9.23 21.87 -8.95
C ALA A 298 -8.21 22.28 -10.04
N ASP A 299 -6.94 22.54 -9.71
CA ASP A 299 -5.96 23.14 -10.66
C ASP A 299 -4.97 22.15 -11.31
N PHE A 300 -4.96 20.88 -10.91
CA PHE A 300 -4.06 19.86 -11.44
C PHE A 300 -4.82 18.84 -12.30
N ASP A 301 -4.63 18.90 -13.62
CA ASP A 301 -5.20 17.92 -14.54
C ASP A 301 -4.40 16.62 -14.46
N ASN A 302 -4.85 15.70 -13.62
CA ASN A 302 -4.20 14.40 -13.42
C ASN A 302 -4.63 13.37 -14.48
N GLU A 303 -5.62 13.67 -15.33
CA GLU A 303 -6.03 12.74 -16.38
C GLU A 303 -4.90 12.51 -17.40
N ILE A 304 -4.00 13.48 -17.54
CA ILE A 304 -2.81 13.37 -18.39
C ILE A 304 -1.91 12.19 -18.00
N TYR A 305 -1.93 11.75 -16.73
CA TYR A 305 -1.15 10.58 -16.29
C TYR A 305 -1.54 9.32 -17.04
N ASN A 306 -2.83 9.15 -17.37
CA ASN A 306 -3.28 8.01 -18.16
C ASN A 306 -2.61 7.96 -19.54
N SER A 307 -2.29 9.11 -20.13
CA SER A 307 -1.67 9.21 -21.46
C SER A 307 -0.17 8.92 -21.47
N LEU A 308 0.48 8.81 -20.31
CA LEU A 308 1.93 8.63 -20.23
C LEU A 308 2.35 7.27 -20.79
N THR A 309 3.32 7.31 -21.69
CA THR A 309 4.07 6.17 -22.21
C THR A 309 5.54 6.47 -21.96
N LEU A 310 6.08 5.86 -20.90
CA LEU A 310 7.45 6.04 -20.46
C LEU A 310 8.37 5.09 -21.21
N TYR A 311 9.57 5.55 -21.54
CA TYR A 311 10.68 4.72 -21.99
C TYR A 311 11.76 4.73 -20.91
N GLN A 312 11.98 3.57 -20.28
CA GLN A 312 12.96 3.40 -19.22
C GLN A 312 14.33 3.08 -19.80
N VAL A 313 15.36 3.80 -19.35
CA VAL A 313 16.77 3.50 -19.62
C VAL A 313 17.54 3.29 -18.32
N MET A 314 18.34 2.23 -18.27
CA MET A 314 19.38 2.05 -17.26
C MET A 314 20.63 2.77 -17.74
N VAL A 315 20.98 3.88 -17.10
CA VAL A 315 21.94 4.86 -17.64
C VAL A 315 23.28 4.19 -17.97
N SER A 316 23.87 3.45 -17.02
CA SER A 316 25.16 2.80 -17.21
C SER A 316 25.20 1.73 -18.30
N SER A 317 24.06 1.13 -18.65
CA SER A 317 24.00 0.04 -19.65
C SER A 317 23.34 0.45 -20.97
N PHE A 318 22.86 1.68 -21.12
CA PHE A 318 22.09 2.06 -22.31
C PHE A 318 22.96 2.44 -23.52
N GLN A 319 23.52 3.65 -23.57
CA GLN A 319 24.32 4.15 -24.70
C GLN A 319 25.54 4.92 -24.19
N ASN A 320 26.73 4.59 -24.72
CA ASN A 320 27.95 5.37 -24.52
C ASN A 320 28.03 6.48 -25.59
N GLY A 321 27.96 7.73 -25.17
CA GLY A 321 28.08 8.90 -26.03
C GLY A 321 29.32 9.74 -25.79
N ASP A 322 30.02 9.54 -24.67
CA ASP A 322 31.29 10.20 -24.34
C ASP A 322 32.28 9.21 -23.72
N ASN A 323 33.28 8.81 -24.51
CA ASN A 323 34.33 7.87 -24.10
C ASN A 323 35.24 8.38 -22.97
N ASN A 324 35.09 9.62 -22.51
CA ASN A 324 35.85 10.15 -21.37
C ASN A 324 35.18 9.90 -20.01
N VAL A 325 33.92 9.49 -20.01
CA VAL A 325 33.17 9.09 -18.80
C VAL A 325 32.77 7.62 -18.90
N GLY A 326 32.08 7.10 -17.89
CA GLY A 326 31.66 5.70 -17.83
C GLY A 326 32.27 4.94 -16.66
N TYR A 327 31.49 3.98 -16.14
CA TYR A 327 31.89 3.21 -14.98
C TYR A 327 32.87 2.08 -15.32
N ASN A 328 32.80 1.53 -16.55
CA ASN A 328 33.55 0.38 -17.07
C ASN A 328 33.33 -0.95 -16.32
N GLU A 329 32.53 -0.94 -15.25
CA GLU A 329 32.09 -2.12 -14.54
C GLU A 329 30.72 -1.88 -13.90
N GLY A 330 29.97 -2.95 -13.67
CA GLY A 330 28.62 -2.88 -13.13
C GLY A 330 28.01 -4.25 -12.91
N TYR A 331 26.72 -4.25 -12.59
CA TYR A 331 25.89 -5.45 -12.52
C TYR A 331 25.08 -5.61 -13.81
N GLY A 332 25.13 -6.79 -14.40
CA GLY A 332 24.52 -7.10 -15.69
C GLY A 332 25.54 -7.32 -16.82
N PRO A 333 25.06 -7.73 -18.02
CA PRO A 333 25.93 -8.14 -19.13
C PRO A 333 26.41 -6.99 -20.05
N SER A 334 26.10 -5.72 -19.77
CA SER A 334 26.55 -4.58 -20.59
C SER A 334 28.03 -4.23 -20.41
N ASP A 335 28.50 -3.25 -21.18
CA ASP A 335 29.85 -2.71 -21.06
C ASP A 335 29.97 -1.66 -19.95
N HIS A 336 28.85 -1.25 -19.33
CA HIS A 336 28.77 -0.31 -18.21
C HIS A 336 29.36 1.09 -18.48
N ASN A 337 29.37 1.50 -19.74
CA ASN A 337 29.89 2.78 -20.22
C ASN A 337 28.81 3.74 -20.71
N GLY A 338 27.55 3.48 -20.37
CA GLY A 338 26.46 4.37 -20.72
C GLY A 338 26.49 5.69 -19.93
N ASP A 339 26.06 6.75 -20.58
CA ASP A 339 26.19 8.13 -20.08
C ASP A 339 25.04 9.04 -20.59
N LEU A 340 24.98 10.26 -20.08
CA LEU A 340 23.93 11.23 -20.45
C LEU A 340 24.04 11.68 -21.92
N ARG A 341 25.25 11.73 -22.49
CA ARG A 341 25.44 12.11 -23.90
C ARG A 341 24.88 11.04 -24.83
N GLY A 342 25.04 9.76 -24.48
CA GLY A 342 24.47 8.64 -25.20
C GLY A 342 22.93 8.69 -25.19
N ILE A 343 22.33 9.06 -24.06
CA ILE A 343 20.88 9.25 -23.97
C ILE A 343 20.44 10.42 -24.86
N ILE A 344 21.12 11.56 -24.83
CA ILE A 344 20.84 12.71 -25.73
C ILE A 344 20.83 12.26 -27.19
N ASN A 345 21.84 11.50 -27.61
CA ASN A 345 21.98 11.01 -28.98
C ASN A 345 20.86 10.03 -29.39
N ALA A 346 20.23 9.37 -28.42
CA ALA A 346 19.15 8.41 -28.64
C ALA A 346 17.74 9.03 -28.58
N LEU A 347 17.58 10.30 -28.20
CA LEU A 347 16.24 10.90 -28.01
C LEU A 347 15.37 10.88 -29.27
N ASP A 348 15.95 10.96 -30.47
CA ASP A 348 15.19 10.84 -31.73
C ASP A 348 14.66 9.42 -31.96
N TYR A 349 15.45 8.40 -31.62
CA TYR A 349 15.00 7.01 -31.64
C TYR A 349 13.86 6.80 -30.64
N ILE A 350 14.05 7.24 -29.40
CA ILE A 350 13.07 7.13 -28.32
C ILE A 350 11.76 7.81 -28.73
N LYS A 351 11.82 9.06 -29.21
CA LYS A 351 10.63 9.78 -29.68
C LYS A 351 9.97 9.09 -30.88
N GLY A 352 10.76 8.52 -31.79
CA GLY A 352 10.30 7.79 -32.96
C GLY A 352 9.40 6.59 -32.65
N LEU A 353 9.54 5.99 -31.45
CA LEU A 353 8.64 4.93 -30.97
C LEU A 353 7.23 5.43 -30.60
N GLY A 354 7.01 6.74 -30.57
CA GLY A 354 5.72 7.34 -30.17
C GLY A 354 5.58 7.54 -28.65
N VAL A 355 6.62 7.28 -27.86
CA VAL A 355 6.59 7.55 -26.41
C VAL A 355 6.56 9.06 -26.13
N ASN A 356 6.15 9.44 -24.92
CA ASN A 356 6.04 10.83 -24.50
C ASN A 356 6.77 11.14 -23.19
N ALA A 357 7.45 10.17 -22.58
CA ALA A 357 8.25 10.38 -21.38
C ALA A 357 9.51 9.51 -21.38
N LEU A 358 10.61 10.06 -20.89
CA LEU A 358 11.87 9.36 -20.62
C LEU A 358 11.99 9.17 -19.10
N TRP A 359 12.21 7.92 -18.66
CA TRP A 359 12.65 7.62 -17.30
C TRP A 359 14.08 7.12 -17.32
N MET A 360 14.95 7.76 -16.54
CA MET A 360 16.33 7.32 -16.33
C MET A 360 16.47 6.80 -14.90
N THR A 361 17.14 5.65 -14.73
CA THR A 361 17.63 5.23 -13.40
C THR A 361 18.52 6.32 -12.76
N PRO A 362 18.81 6.28 -11.45
CA PRO A 362 19.35 7.44 -10.77
C PRO A 362 20.65 7.95 -11.39
N VAL A 363 20.73 9.27 -11.58
CA VAL A 363 21.86 9.98 -12.21
C VAL A 363 22.71 10.76 -11.22
N PHE A 364 22.39 10.67 -9.92
CA PHE A 364 23.02 11.44 -8.85
C PHE A 364 24.40 10.89 -8.52
N ASP A 365 25.28 11.76 -8.04
CA ASP A 365 26.66 11.42 -7.73
C ASP A 365 26.74 10.34 -6.64
N SER A 366 27.10 9.14 -7.09
CA SER A 366 27.34 7.95 -6.28
C SER A 366 28.83 7.73 -6.02
N SER A 367 29.70 8.66 -6.43
CA SER A 367 31.14 8.60 -6.17
C SER A 367 31.44 8.72 -4.67
N GLY A 368 32.56 8.14 -4.24
CA GLY A 368 32.95 8.16 -2.83
C GLY A 368 32.06 7.32 -1.90
N ASN A 369 31.27 6.40 -2.45
CA ASN A 369 30.47 5.43 -1.71
C ASN A 369 31.38 4.41 -1.00
N THR A 370 30.97 3.96 0.18
CA THR A 370 31.68 2.92 0.95
C THR A 370 31.53 1.51 0.36
N ARG A 371 30.63 1.33 -0.61
CA ARG A 371 30.35 0.09 -1.33
C ARG A 371 31.12 0.02 -2.66
N ASP A 372 31.07 -1.14 -3.30
CA ASP A 372 31.82 -1.40 -4.53
C ASP A 372 31.37 -0.50 -5.71
N ARG A 373 32.27 -0.34 -6.69
CA ARG A 373 32.06 0.52 -7.86
C ARG A 373 30.96 -0.01 -8.80
N LYS A 374 30.68 -1.31 -8.79
CA LYS A 374 29.58 -1.89 -9.60
C LYS A 374 28.22 -1.45 -9.07
N LEU A 375 28.10 -1.29 -7.76
CA LEU A 375 26.90 -0.73 -7.16
C LEU A 375 26.80 0.78 -7.40
N GLN A 376 27.91 1.51 -7.42
CA GLN A 376 27.92 2.93 -7.78
C GLN A 376 27.40 3.13 -9.21
N SER A 377 27.74 2.24 -10.15
CA SER A 377 27.27 2.30 -11.54
C SER A 377 25.76 2.12 -11.69
N THR A 378 25.04 1.71 -10.65
CA THR A 378 23.58 1.60 -10.70
C THR A 378 22.87 2.91 -10.37
N GLY A 379 23.55 3.82 -9.66
CA GLY A 379 23.00 5.07 -9.14
C GLY A 379 22.14 4.93 -7.88
N TYR A 380 21.73 3.72 -7.49
CA TYR A 380 20.77 3.52 -6.39
C TYR A 380 21.33 3.81 -5.00
N PHE A 381 22.63 4.04 -4.88
CA PHE A 381 23.29 4.37 -3.61
C PHE A 381 24.04 5.69 -3.73
N ALA A 382 23.30 6.76 -4.01
CA ALA A 382 23.82 8.11 -4.16
C ALA A 382 24.41 8.66 -2.84
N ASN A 383 25.40 9.56 -2.99
CA ASN A 383 26.01 10.31 -1.90
C ASN A 383 25.74 11.81 -2.01
N ASP A 384 25.55 12.32 -3.22
CA ASP A 384 25.21 13.72 -3.44
C ASP A 384 24.01 13.82 -4.39
N TYR A 385 22.85 14.02 -3.79
CA TYR A 385 21.56 14.11 -4.49
C TYR A 385 21.38 15.40 -5.30
N PHE A 386 22.32 16.35 -5.22
CA PHE A 386 22.19 17.68 -5.83
C PHE A 386 23.17 17.90 -6.99
N ASN A 387 23.98 16.88 -7.31
CA ASN A 387 24.91 16.86 -8.42
C ASN A 387 24.79 15.58 -9.23
N ILE A 388 25.00 15.70 -10.53
CA ILE A 388 25.11 14.58 -11.46
C ILE A 388 26.40 13.79 -11.19
N ASP A 389 26.32 12.46 -11.31
CA ASP A 389 27.48 11.59 -11.22
C ASP A 389 28.51 11.94 -12.31
N PRO A 390 29.77 12.22 -11.95
CA PRO A 390 30.80 12.57 -12.93
C PRO A 390 31.12 11.43 -13.90
N ASN A 391 30.76 10.18 -13.59
CA ASN A 391 30.89 9.05 -14.52
C ASN A 391 29.73 8.96 -15.51
N PHE A 392 28.63 9.71 -15.32
CA PHE A 392 27.53 9.83 -16.28
C PHE A 392 27.56 11.15 -17.06
N GLY A 393 28.20 12.20 -16.53
CA GLY A 393 28.34 13.48 -17.19
C GLY A 393 28.47 14.64 -16.19
N SER A 394 27.82 15.77 -16.50
CA SER A 394 27.78 16.93 -15.61
C SER A 394 26.37 17.52 -15.50
N ASN A 395 26.16 18.42 -14.55
CA ASN A 395 24.93 19.19 -14.39
C ASN A 395 24.55 19.95 -15.70
N GLU A 396 25.54 20.44 -16.44
CA GLU A 396 25.32 21.11 -17.73
C GLU A 396 24.84 20.15 -18.81
N VAL A 397 25.45 18.95 -18.89
CA VAL A 397 25.01 17.91 -19.83
C VAL A 397 23.60 17.43 -19.49
N PHE A 398 23.27 17.31 -18.20
CA PHE A 398 21.92 16.98 -17.77
C PHE A 398 20.90 18.06 -18.16
N ARG A 399 21.24 19.34 -17.98
CA ARG A 399 20.39 20.45 -18.45
C ARG A 399 20.18 20.40 -19.96
N GLU A 400 21.21 20.09 -20.73
CA GLU A 400 21.09 19.88 -22.18
C GLU A 400 20.15 18.72 -22.50
N LEU A 401 20.26 17.60 -21.79
CA LEU A 401 19.38 16.44 -21.95
C LEU A 401 17.92 16.82 -21.72
N VAL A 402 17.61 17.49 -20.61
CA VAL A 402 16.23 17.88 -20.29
C VAL A 402 15.68 18.82 -21.36
N ASN A 403 16.42 19.87 -21.72
CA ASN A 403 16.01 20.81 -22.76
C ASN A 403 15.80 20.12 -24.11
N THR A 404 16.66 19.16 -24.46
CA THR A 404 16.55 18.42 -25.73
C THR A 404 15.35 17.48 -25.74
N ALA A 405 15.08 16.78 -24.63
CA ALA A 405 13.90 15.93 -24.46
C ALA A 405 12.62 16.77 -24.58
N HIS A 406 12.54 17.88 -23.86
CA HIS A 406 11.44 18.83 -23.92
C HIS A 406 11.22 19.39 -25.33
N SER A 407 12.28 19.76 -26.06
CA SER A 407 12.16 20.23 -27.45
C SER A 407 11.53 19.20 -28.40
N LYS A 408 11.57 17.92 -28.04
CA LYS A 408 10.99 16.80 -28.78
C LYS A 408 9.62 16.36 -28.22
N GLY A 409 9.09 17.05 -27.21
CA GLY A 409 7.83 16.70 -26.56
C GLY A 409 7.93 15.43 -25.70
N LEU A 410 9.06 15.24 -25.01
CA LEU A 410 9.27 14.17 -24.04
C LEU A 410 9.36 14.75 -22.63
N TYR A 411 8.52 14.28 -21.71
CA TYR A 411 8.69 14.52 -20.28
C TYR A 411 9.95 13.82 -19.76
N VAL A 412 10.59 14.38 -18.73
CA VAL A 412 11.73 13.76 -18.06
C VAL A 412 11.38 13.37 -16.64
N ILE A 413 11.45 12.07 -16.36
CA ILE A 413 11.18 11.46 -15.06
C ILE A 413 12.50 10.98 -14.46
N LEU A 414 12.88 11.50 -13.29
CA LEU A 414 14.05 11.03 -12.56
C LEU A 414 13.70 9.89 -11.61
N ASP A 415 14.71 9.15 -11.19
CA ASP A 415 14.58 8.05 -10.25
C ASP A 415 15.15 8.45 -8.88
N GLY A 416 14.27 8.54 -7.89
CA GLY A 416 14.56 9.04 -6.55
C GLY A 416 14.62 7.92 -5.53
N VAL A 417 15.79 7.76 -4.91
CA VAL A 417 15.99 6.82 -3.80
C VAL A 417 15.80 7.54 -2.48
N PHE A 418 14.59 7.52 -1.94
CA PHE A 418 14.24 8.29 -0.73
C PHE A 418 14.16 7.43 0.53
N GLY A 419 14.49 6.14 0.42
CA GLY A 419 14.52 5.20 1.53
C GLY A 419 15.94 4.83 1.99
N HIS A 420 16.97 5.01 1.16
CA HIS A 420 18.35 4.62 1.48
C HIS A 420 19.38 5.45 0.71
N HIS A 421 20.67 5.28 1.00
CA HIS A 421 21.76 6.03 0.34
C HIS A 421 23.15 5.35 0.46
N GLY A 422 24.17 5.88 -0.25
CA GLY A 422 25.53 5.33 -0.35
C GLY A 422 26.45 5.50 0.87
N GLY A 423 25.89 5.91 2.00
CA GLY A 423 26.59 6.04 3.27
C GLY A 423 27.45 7.28 3.51
N ASN A 424 27.90 7.98 2.47
CA ASN A 424 28.76 9.18 2.58
C ASN A 424 28.03 10.43 2.06
N ILE A 425 26.89 10.74 2.67
CA ILE A 425 25.98 11.79 2.18
C ILE A 425 26.57 13.19 2.33
N ARG A 426 26.41 14.00 1.29
CA ARG A 426 26.64 15.45 1.33
C ARG A 426 25.39 16.19 1.79
N ALA A 427 25.61 17.32 2.48
CA ALA A 427 24.54 18.22 2.85
C ALA A 427 23.75 18.69 1.62
N SER A 428 22.45 18.87 1.79
CA SER A 428 21.65 19.64 0.84
C SER A 428 22.12 21.10 0.76
N PRO A 429 21.70 21.86 -0.27
CA PRO A 429 21.98 23.30 -0.36
C PRO A 429 21.55 24.10 0.88
N SER A 430 20.49 23.67 1.56
CA SER A 430 20.03 24.26 2.83
C SER A 430 20.73 23.71 4.08
N GLY A 431 21.76 22.87 3.93
CA GLY A 431 22.51 22.29 5.04
C GLY A 431 21.83 21.09 5.72
N ARG A 432 20.87 20.44 5.05
CA ARG A 432 20.15 19.28 5.62
C ARG A 432 20.85 17.97 5.30
N TYR A 433 20.61 16.97 6.14
CA TYR A 433 21.04 15.59 5.94
C TYR A 433 19.86 14.65 6.19
N PRO A 434 19.82 13.46 5.55
CA PRO A 434 18.93 12.39 5.99
C PRO A 434 19.34 11.92 7.39
N GLU A 435 18.38 11.42 8.16
CA GLU A 435 18.58 10.92 9.52
C GLU A 435 18.50 9.38 9.56
N GLY A 436 19.08 8.78 10.59
CA GLY A 436 18.97 7.35 10.85
C GLY A 436 20.03 6.49 10.14
N GLY A 437 19.62 5.29 9.71
CA GLY A 437 20.49 4.35 9.02
C GLY A 437 20.75 4.71 7.56
N GLN A 438 21.68 4.00 6.93
CA GLN A 438 21.94 4.15 5.50
C GLN A 438 20.88 3.45 4.64
N ASP A 439 20.25 2.41 5.17
CA ASP A 439 19.31 1.53 4.47
C ASP A 439 18.48 0.71 5.51
N PRO A 440 17.25 1.15 5.87
CA PRO A 440 16.62 2.41 5.48
C PRO A 440 17.05 3.60 6.36
N VAL A 441 16.86 4.81 5.81
CA VAL A 441 16.84 6.08 6.55
C VAL A 441 15.64 6.15 7.48
N SER A 442 15.62 7.10 8.41
CA SER A 442 14.53 7.30 9.37
C SER A 442 13.64 8.49 9.00
N TYR A 443 12.32 8.27 9.01
CA TYR A 443 11.31 9.32 8.91
C TYR A 443 10.62 9.55 10.27
N PRO A 444 10.25 10.81 10.61
CA PRO A 444 10.22 12.00 9.75
C PRO A 444 11.56 12.74 9.59
N GLY A 445 12.62 12.37 10.30
CA GLY A 445 13.90 13.10 10.30
C GLY A 445 14.49 13.38 8.91
N SER A 446 14.30 12.45 7.97
CA SER A 446 14.79 12.59 6.58
C SER A 446 13.83 13.35 5.66
N LEU A 447 12.61 13.67 6.09
CA LEU A 447 11.56 14.22 5.24
C LEU A 447 11.97 15.55 4.60
N ASP A 448 12.55 16.46 5.39
CA ASP A 448 12.93 17.78 4.90
C ASP A 448 14.05 17.71 3.86
N PHE A 449 14.99 16.79 4.05
CA PHE A 449 16.04 16.53 3.08
C PHE A 449 15.44 16.04 1.75
N TYR A 450 14.58 15.02 1.79
CA TYR A 450 14.03 14.45 0.55
C TYR A 450 12.96 15.33 -0.12
N ARG A 451 12.24 16.18 0.62
CA ARG A 451 11.42 17.24 0.01
C ARG A 451 12.28 18.26 -0.73
N GLU A 452 13.43 18.61 -0.18
CA GLU A 452 14.39 19.50 -0.85
C GLU A 452 14.97 18.84 -2.10
N VAL A 453 15.36 17.55 -2.04
CA VAL A 453 15.79 16.79 -3.22
C VAL A 453 14.69 16.79 -4.29
N ALA A 454 13.47 16.38 -3.93
CA ALA A 454 12.37 16.24 -4.87
C ALA A 454 12.00 17.54 -5.59
N THR A 455 12.08 18.68 -4.89
CA THR A 455 11.72 20.00 -5.43
C THR A 455 12.89 20.70 -6.11
N TYR A 456 14.14 20.46 -5.70
CA TYR A 456 15.33 21.05 -6.32
C TYR A 456 15.40 20.75 -7.82
N TRP A 457 15.29 19.48 -8.21
CA TRP A 457 15.41 19.11 -9.63
C TRP A 457 14.27 19.65 -10.50
N ILE A 458 13.07 19.79 -9.95
CA ILE A 458 11.93 20.42 -10.64
C ILE A 458 12.19 21.92 -10.83
N ASN A 459 12.69 22.60 -9.81
CA ASN A 459 12.92 24.03 -9.85
C ASN A 459 14.13 24.41 -10.72
N GLU A 460 15.23 23.67 -10.58
CA GLU A 460 16.50 23.98 -11.23
C GLU A 460 16.62 23.43 -12.65
N TYR A 461 16.03 22.26 -12.92
CA TYR A 461 16.19 21.55 -14.19
C TYR A 461 14.87 21.27 -14.91
N GLU A 462 13.73 21.64 -14.33
CA GLU A 462 12.41 21.52 -14.96
C GLU A 462 11.99 20.07 -15.25
N ILE A 463 12.48 19.10 -14.46
CA ILE A 463 12.02 17.71 -14.57
C ILE A 463 10.51 17.61 -14.31
N ASP A 464 9.86 16.60 -14.89
CA ASP A 464 8.41 16.50 -14.96
C ASP A 464 7.82 15.52 -13.92
N GLY A 465 8.68 14.82 -13.19
CA GLY A 465 8.24 13.87 -12.18
C GLY A 465 9.34 12.95 -11.66
N TRP A 466 8.91 11.98 -10.87
CA TRP A 466 9.74 11.02 -10.16
C TRP A 466 9.22 9.59 -10.28
N ARG A 467 10.11 8.64 -10.53
CA ARG A 467 9.95 7.25 -10.08
C ARG A 467 10.62 7.14 -8.72
N LEU A 468 9.95 6.55 -7.73
CA LEU A 468 10.50 6.39 -6.38
C LEU A 468 10.88 4.94 -6.11
N ASP A 469 12.17 4.72 -5.91
CA ASP A 469 12.76 3.41 -5.61
C ASP A 469 12.33 2.91 -4.23
N GLN A 470 12.03 1.60 -4.12
CA GLN A 470 11.62 0.90 -2.91
C GLN A 470 10.73 1.77 -2.02
N CYS A 471 9.69 2.36 -2.60
CA CYS A 471 8.96 3.46 -1.98
C CYS A 471 8.26 3.04 -0.67
N TYR A 472 8.05 1.74 -0.45
CA TYR A 472 7.59 1.18 0.82
C TYR A 472 8.52 1.52 2.00
N GLN A 473 9.82 1.77 1.77
CA GLN A 473 10.77 2.20 2.81
C GLN A 473 10.41 3.58 3.38
N VAL A 474 9.64 4.40 2.66
CA VAL A 474 9.21 5.74 3.08
C VAL A 474 7.92 5.66 3.93
N ASN A 475 7.22 4.52 3.96
CA ASN A 475 6.12 4.29 4.88
C ASN A 475 6.66 3.72 6.20
N GLN A 476 6.70 4.57 7.23
CA GLN A 476 7.34 4.25 8.51
C GLN A 476 6.47 4.71 9.68
N ASN A 477 6.55 4.00 10.81
CA ASN A 477 5.91 4.41 12.07
C ASN A 477 4.40 4.66 11.95
N GLY A 478 3.72 3.93 11.05
CA GLY A 478 2.29 4.07 10.80
C GLY A 478 1.89 5.28 9.94
N HIS A 479 2.86 5.99 9.35
CA HIS A 479 2.65 7.15 8.50
C HIS A 479 3.28 6.94 7.11
N ASN A 480 2.55 7.35 6.08
CA ASN A 480 3.00 7.26 4.70
C ASN A 480 3.62 8.60 4.27
N TYR A 481 4.93 8.76 4.47
CA TYR A 481 5.64 10.01 4.14
C TYR A 481 5.73 10.31 2.63
N LEU A 482 5.32 9.35 1.78
CA LEU A 482 5.16 9.59 0.35
C LEU A 482 4.11 10.67 0.07
N ARG A 483 3.16 10.89 1.00
CA ARG A 483 2.18 11.97 0.91
C ARG A 483 2.87 13.32 0.85
N GLU A 484 3.69 13.65 1.83
CA GLU A 484 4.35 14.95 1.93
C GLU A 484 5.34 15.19 0.80
N ILE A 485 5.99 14.12 0.31
CA ILE A 485 6.86 14.18 -0.86
C ILE A 485 6.04 14.46 -2.13
N ARG A 486 4.93 13.73 -2.35
CA ARG A 486 4.01 13.99 -3.47
C ARG A 486 3.47 15.42 -3.42
N GLU A 487 2.99 15.86 -2.26
CA GLU A 487 2.43 17.21 -2.09
C GLU A 487 3.47 18.30 -2.37
N ALA A 488 4.74 18.08 -2.00
CA ALA A 488 5.84 19.00 -2.34
C ALA A 488 6.11 19.05 -3.85
N VAL A 489 6.10 17.90 -4.53
CA VAL A 489 6.26 17.81 -5.99
C VAL A 489 5.08 18.49 -6.71
N GLU A 490 3.84 18.16 -6.33
CA GLU A 490 2.62 18.76 -6.89
C GLU A 490 2.62 20.28 -6.69
N ALA A 491 3.00 20.77 -5.52
CA ALA A 491 3.08 22.20 -5.22
C ALA A 491 4.14 22.91 -6.07
N ALA A 492 5.33 22.34 -6.23
CA ALA A 492 6.38 22.91 -7.07
C ALA A 492 5.94 22.99 -8.54
N CYS A 493 5.36 21.91 -9.08
CA CYS A 493 4.85 21.87 -10.44
C CYS A 493 3.68 22.83 -10.67
N LEU A 494 2.76 22.95 -9.70
CA LEU A 494 1.65 23.89 -9.77
C LEU A 494 2.14 25.34 -9.74
N ALA A 495 3.13 25.67 -8.91
CA ALA A 495 3.73 27.00 -8.89
C ALA A 495 4.36 27.36 -10.25
N ARG A 496 5.04 26.39 -10.88
CA ARG A 496 5.61 26.55 -12.23
C ARG A 496 4.51 26.76 -13.28
N LYS A 497 3.45 25.95 -13.27
CA LYS A 497 2.28 26.11 -14.14
C LYS A 497 1.66 27.50 -14.00
N ASN A 498 1.43 27.96 -12.77
CA ASN A 498 0.83 29.26 -12.47
C ASN A 498 1.72 30.44 -12.88
N SER A 499 3.03 30.23 -13.02
CA SER A 499 3.97 31.22 -13.57
C SER A 499 4.12 31.15 -15.10
N GLY A 500 3.28 30.37 -15.78
CA GLY A 500 3.25 30.25 -17.24
C GLY A 500 4.37 29.40 -17.84
N LYS A 501 5.05 28.59 -17.02
CA LYS A 501 6.06 27.64 -17.50
C LYS A 501 5.41 26.52 -18.32
N GLN A 502 6.15 26.00 -19.30
CA GLN A 502 5.70 24.91 -20.16
C GLN A 502 6.10 23.53 -19.63
N TRP A 503 7.21 23.45 -18.89
CA TRP A 503 7.81 22.20 -18.42
C TRP A 503 8.08 22.22 -16.91
N GLY A 504 8.24 21.03 -16.33
CA GLY A 504 8.25 20.85 -14.89
C GLY A 504 6.92 21.24 -14.27
N ILE A 505 5.82 20.92 -14.96
CA ILE A 505 4.45 21.22 -14.54
C ILE A 505 3.62 19.94 -14.33
N LEU A 506 4.15 18.78 -14.73
CA LEU A 506 3.43 17.51 -14.75
C LEU A 506 3.32 16.86 -13.37
N GLY A 507 4.36 16.92 -12.53
CA GLY A 507 4.34 16.41 -11.14
C GLY A 507 4.02 14.92 -10.99
N TYR A 508 4.28 14.10 -12.01
CA TYR A 508 3.99 12.67 -11.98
C TYR A 508 4.92 11.96 -11.00
N VAL A 509 4.36 11.25 -10.01
CA VAL A 509 5.15 10.46 -9.05
C VAL A 509 4.64 9.02 -9.03
N VAL A 510 5.51 8.07 -9.40
CA VAL A 510 5.22 6.64 -9.43
C VAL A 510 6.12 5.87 -8.46
N GLY A 511 5.52 5.09 -7.57
CA GLY A 511 6.27 4.27 -6.61
C GLY A 511 6.62 2.89 -7.17
N GLU A 512 7.83 2.42 -6.87
CA GLU A 512 8.17 1.00 -6.94
C GLU A 512 7.90 0.35 -5.57
N ASP A 513 6.82 -0.44 -5.53
CA ASP A 513 6.50 -1.32 -4.41
C ASP A 513 6.28 -2.72 -4.98
N TRP A 514 7.36 -3.49 -5.03
CA TRP A 514 7.38 -4.82 -5.64
C TRP A 514 6.71 -5.85 -4.73
N ASN A 515 5.39 -5.75 -4.60
CA ASN A 515 4.56 -6.64 -3.81
C ASN A 515 3.20 -6.90 -4.49
N GLY A 516 2.36 -7.70 -3.82
CA GLY A 516 0.96 -7.91 -4.21
C GLY A 516 0.07 -6.68 -3.99
N GLU A 517 -1.14 -6.72 -4.53
CA GLU A 517 -2.10 -5.62 -4.53
C GLU A 517 -2.34 -5.02 -3.13
N SER A 518 -2.51 -5.86 -2.11
CA SER A 518 -2.76 -5.42 -0.73
C SER A 518 -1.60 -4.63 -0.11
N ALA A 519 -0.36 -5.01 -0.42
CA ALA A 519 0.82 -4.32 0.11
C ALA A 519 1.03 -3.00 -0.61
N ILE A 520 0.89 -2.98 -1.95
CA ILE A 520 0.90 -1.73 -2.75
C ILE A 520 -0.16 -0.76 -2.22
N GLN A 521 -1.39 -1.25 -1.98
CA GLN A 521 -2.46 -0.44 -1.40
C GLN A 521 -2.05 0.15 -0.05
N LYS A 522 -1.50 -0.67 0.85
CA LYS A 522 -1.11 -0.25 2.20
C LYS A 522 0.05 0.74 2.20
N ASN A 523 1.13 0.39 1.52
CA ASN A 523 2.41 1.10 1.66
C ASN A 523 2.49 2.32 0.74
N THR A 524 1.83 2.27 -0.43
CA THR A 524 1.97 3.29 -1.47
C THR A 524 0.75 4.21 -1.55
N TYR A 525 -0.47 3.66 -1.68
CA TYR A 525 -1.68 4.46 -1.92
C TYR A 525 -2.36 4.99 -0.64
N SER A 526 -2.42 4.20 0.43
CA SER A 526 -3.15 4.55 1.66
C SER A 526 -2.50 5.70 2.44
N GLY A 527 -3.30 6.42 3.23
CA GLY A 527 -2.80 7.51 4.07
C GLY A 527 -2.51 8.79 3.28
N GLY A 528 -3.15 8.94 2.11
CA GLY A 528 -2.90 10.05 1.19
C GLY A 528 -1.57 10.00 0.45
N GLY A 529 -0.98 8.80 0.31
CA GLY A 529 0.33 8.53 -0.28
C GLY A 529 0.45 8.90 -1.76
N LEU A 530 1.05 8.05 -2.59
CA LEU A 530 1.18 8.32 -4.02
C LEU A 530 -0.13 8.08 -4.77
N ARG A 531 -0.25 8.64 -5.98
CA ARG A 531 -1.37 8.37 -6.90
C ARG A 531 -1.03 7.34 -7.98
N SER A 532 0.23 6.95 -8.11
CA SER A 532 0.71 5.95 -9.06
C SER A 532 1.72 5.02 -8.41
N ALA A 533 1.67 3.75 -8.77
CA ALA A 533 2.65 2.73 -8.45
C ALA A 533 2.75 1.75 -9.62
N PHE A 534 3.90 1.09 -9.78
CA PHE A 534 4.02 0.02 -10.76
C PHE A 534 3.08 -1.15 -10.46
N ASP A 535 2.33 -1.58 -11.47
CA ASP A 535 1.34 -2.66 -11.38
C ASP A 535 2.03 -4.03 -11.52
N PHE A 536 2.91 -4.35 -10.57
CA PHE A 536 3.62 -5.64 -10.51
C PHE A 536 2.65 -6.83 -10.59
N PRO A 537 1.51 -6.85 -9.88
CA PRO A 537 0.56 -7.96 -9.99
C PRO A 537 0.06 -8.15 -11.42
N SER A 538 -0.31 -7.09 -12.12
CA SER A 538 -0.75 -7.21 -13.52
C SER A 538 0.40 -7.56 -14.47
N ARG A 539 1.62 -7.07 -14.23
CA ARG A 539 2.82 -7.49 -14.96
C ARG A 539 3.02 -9.00 -14.84
N TYR A 540 2.93 -9.56 -13.64
CA TYR A 540 3.06 -11.01 -13.43
C TYR A 540 1.99 -11.79 -14.18
N ARG A 541 0.72 -11.36 -14.10
CA ARG A 541 -0.36 -12.02 -14.86
C ARG A 541 -0.13 -12.01 -16.36
N LEU A 542 0.40 -10.90 -16.90
CA LEU A 542 0.75 -10.76 -18.32
C LEU A 542 1.84 -11.77 -18.73
N VAL A 543 2.97 -11.79 -18.04
CA VAL A 543 4.10 -12.68 -18.41
C VAL A 543 3.80 -14.15 -18.11
N GLN A 544 3.05 -14.45 -17.05
CA GLN A 544 2.63 -15.80 -16.70
C GLN A 544 1.68 -16.43 -17.74
N THR A 545 0.86 -15.63 -18.42
CA THR A 545 -0.01 -16.09 -19.52
C THR A 545 0.76 -16.26 -20.82
N LEU A 546 1.64 -15.32 -21.16
CA LEU A 546 2.34 -15.31 -22.45
C LEU A 546 3.68 -16.05 -22.44
N ALA A 547 4.22 -16.37 -21.27
CA ALA A 547 5.50 -17.01 -21.03
C ALA A 547 5.49 -17.71 -19.64
N CYS A 548 6.49 -17.42 -18.81
CA CYS A 548 6.51 -17.66 -17.39
C CYS A 548 6.99 -16.39 -16.66
N GLU A 549 6.88 -16.36 -15.34
CA GLU A 549 7.65 -15.42 -14.52
C GLU A 549 9.04 -15.97 -14.17
N GLU A 550 9.83 -15.20 -13.42
CA GLU A 550 11.20 -15.55 -13.01
C GLU A 550 11.27 -16.86 -12.21
N SER A 551 10.22 -17.21 -11.46
CA SER A 551 10.09 -18.48 -10.72
C SER A 551 9.71 -19.68 -11.59
N TYR A 552 9.60 -19.49 -12.91
CA TYR A 552 9.09 -20.45 -13.90
C TYR A 552 7.57 -20.73 -13.81
N ALA A 553 6.83 -20.07 -12.92
CA ALA A 553 5.37 -20.16 -12.91
C ALA A 553 4.79 -19.54 -14.20
N GLY A 554 3.89 -20.25 -14.87
CA GLY A 554 3.31 -19.80 -16.13
C GLY A 554 2.47 -20.87 -16.83
N GLY A 555 1.93 -20.56 -18.00
CA GLY A 555 0.98 -21.42 -18.72
C GLY A 555 -0.47 -21.19 -18.33
N TYR A 556 -0.77 -20.01 -17.78
CA TYR A 556 -2.13 -19.58 -17.47
C TYR A 556 -2.87 -19.15 -18.73
N GLY A 557 -4.21 -19.21 -18.69
CA GLY A 557 -5.07 -18.88 -19.82
C GLY A 557 -5.45 -17.41 -19.91
N ALA A 558 -6.46 -17.14 -20.76
CA ALA A 558 -7.04 -15.83 -20.96
C ALA A 558 -7.73 -15.28 -19.68
N ASP A 559 -8.15 -16.16 -18.79
CA ASP A 559 -8.74 -15.89 -17.48
C ASP A 559 -7.78 -15.20 -16.50
N ASN A 560 -6.47 -15.37 -16.70
CA ASN A 560 -5.45 -14.69 -15.92
C ASN A 560 -5.12 -13.30 -16.50
N ILE A 561 -4.88 -13.20 -17.81
CA ILE A 561 -4.53 -11.92 -18.45
C ILE A 561 -5.71 -10.93 -18.49
N VAL A 562 -6.96 -11.40 -18.50
CA VAL A 562 -8.14 -10.50 -18.43
C VAL A 562 -8.17 -9.66 -17.17
N GLN A 563 -7.56 -10.15 -16.08
CA GLN A 563 -7.47 -9.44 -14.81
C GLN A 563 -6.58 -8.17 -14.92
N VAL A 564 -5.66 -8.12 -15.88
CA VAL A 564 -4.83 -6.93 -16.16
C VAL A 564 -5.71 -5.71 -16.48
N PHE A 565 -6.85 -5.93 -17.12
CA PHE A 565 -7.76 -4.88 -17.60
C PHE A 565 -8.90 -4.55 -16.64
N LYS A 566 -8.89 -5.13 -15.43
CA LYS A 566 -9.80 -4.73 -14.36
C LYS A 566 -9.55 -3.27 -13.94
N SER A 567 -10.59 -2.62 -13.43
CA SER A 567 -10.44 -1.28 -12.85
C SER A 567 -9.50 -1.31 -11.64
N PRO A 568 -8.83 -0.20 -11.28
CA PRO A 568 -8.02 -0.14 -10.06
C PRO A 568 -8.79 -0.59 -8.82
N SER A 569 -10.07 -0.21 -8.69
CA SER A 569 -10.93 -0.65 -7.58
C SER A 569 -11.18 -2.16 -7.57
N ASP A 570 -11.38 -2.79 -8.72
CA ASP A 570 -11.55 -4.25 -8.82
C ASP A 570 -10.26 -5.02 -8.52
N LYS A 571 -9.11 -4.36 -8.63
CA LYS A 571 -7.80 -4.87 -8.19
C LYS A 571 -7.56 -4.66 -6.69
N GLY A 572 -8.45 -3.95 -6.00
CA GLY A 572 -8.32 -3.64 -4.57
C GLY A 572 -7.59 -2.33 -4.27
N TYR A 573 -7.36 -1.48 -5.28
CA TYR A 573 -6.75 -0.17 -5.08
C TYR A 573 -7.79 0.90 -4.76
N SER A 574 -7.49 1.75 -3.79
CA SER A 574 -8.32 2.90 -3.39
C SER A 574 -7.43 4.04 -2.86
N HIS A 575 -7.88 5.28 -3.06
CA HIS A 575 -7.18 6.47 -2.57
C HIS A 575 -8.24 7.51 -2.19
N GLU A 576 -8.00 8.24 -1.10
CA GLU A 576 -8.88 9.26 -0.55
C GLU A 576 -9.21 10.39 -1.54
N LEU A 577 -8.35 10.60 -2.54
CA LEU A 577 -8.54 11.58 -3.60
C LEU A 577 -9.38 11.08 -4.77
N GLY A 578 -9.73 9.78 -4.80
CA GLY A 578 -10.63 9.18 -5.77
C GLY A 578 -9.99 8.74 -7.10
N TYR A 579 -8.70 9.04 -7.34
CA TYR A 579 -8.02 8.70 -8.58
C TYR A 579 -6.70 7.96 -8.33
N ILE A 580 -6.46 6.88 -9.08
CA ILE A 580 -5.24 6.06 -9.02
C ILE A 580 -4.84 5.68 -10.44
N TYR A 581 -3.54 5.66 -10.67
CA TYR A 581 -2.92 5.45 -11.97
C TYR A 581 -1.86 4.35 -11.87
N PRO A 582 -2.23 3.06 -11.71
CA PRO A 582 -1.23 2.01 -11.70
C PRO A 582 -0.49 2.00 -13.05
N ASN A 583 0.83 1.83 -13.03
CA ASN A 583 1.68 1.88 -14.21
C ASN A 583 2.06 0.46 -14.66
N LEU A 584 1.56 0.03 -15.83
CA LEU A 584 1.88 -1.31 -16.35
C LEU A 584 3.21 -1.31 -17.11
N PHE A 585 3.93 -2.42 -17.02
CA PHE A 585 5.19 -2.67 -17.72
C PHE A 585 5.37 -4.17 -17.98
N ILE A 586 6.35 -4.55 -18.79
CA ILE A 586 6.68 -5.96 -19.10
C ILE A 586 8.00 -6.34 -18.43
N THR A 587 9.07 -5.63 -18.80
CA THR A 587 10.41 -5.74 -18.22
C THR A 587 10.80 -4.40 -17.59
N ASN A 588 11.75 -4.45 -16.65
CA ASN A 588 12.50 -3.35 -16.09
C ASN A 588 13.94 -3.86 -15.83
N HIS A 589 14.79 -3.06 -15.20
CA HIS A 589 16.19 -3.39 -14.96
C HIS A 589 16.44 -4.44 -13.86
N ASP A 590 15.43 -4.84 -13.09
CA ASP A 590 15.54 -5.77 -11.94
C ASP A 590 14.92 -7.16 -12.19
N ILE A 591 14.40 -7.39 -13.39
CA ILE A 591 13.73 -8.63 -13.76
C ILE A 591 14.30 -9.18 -15.07
N PHE A 592 13.82 -10.35 -15.46
CA PHE A 592 14.29 -10.97 -16.70
C PHE A 592 13.76 -10.20 -17.90
N ARG A 593 14.52 -10.18 -18.99
CA ARG A 593 13.95 -9.81 -20.29
C ARG A 593 12.83 -10.78 -20.63
N PHE A 594 11.75 -10.26 -21.20
CA PHE A 594 10.61 -11.09 -21.59
C PHE A 594 11.00 -12.23 -22.55
N GLY A 595 12.01 -12.01 -23.39
CA GLY A 595 12.57 -13.03 -24.27
C GLY A 595 13.15 -14.23 -23.52
N ASN A 596 13.85 -13.98 -22.41
CA ASN A 596 14.36 -15.04 -21.55
C ASN A 596 13.22 -15.80 -20.86
N LEU A 597 12.14 -15.11 -20.49
CA LEU A 597 10.94 -15.75 -19.94
C LEU A 597 10.23 -16.65 -20.96
N ILE A 598 10.11 -16.22 -22.22
CA ILE A 598 9.58 -17.04 -23.32
C ILE A 598 10.44 -18.30 -23.50
N ARG A 599 11.77 -18.13 -23.56
CA ARG A 599 12.71 -19.23 -23.69
C ARG A 599 12.61 -20.22 -22.53
N ASN A 600 12.54 -19.73 -21.30
CA ASN A 600 12.39 -20.55 -20.12
C ASN A 600 11.09 -21.38 -20.15
N LYS A 601 9.99 -20.81 -20.66
CA LYS A 601 8.72 -21.51 -20.74
C LYS A 601 8.64 -22.52 -21.89
N TYR A 602 9.13 -22.16 -23.07
CA TYR A 602 8.85 -22.88 -24.31
C TYR A 602 10.07 -23.48 -25.00
N GLY A 603 11.28 -23.19 -24.54
CA GLY A 603 12.52 -23.76 -25.07
C GLY A 603 12.99 -23.19 -26.41
N TYR A 604 12.43 -22.05 -26.86
CA TYR A 604 12.83 -21.36 -28.09
C TYR A 604 13.08 -19.86 -27.86
N GLY A 605 13.87 -19.25 -28.75
CA GLY A 605 14.15 -17.81 -28.78
C GLY A 605 13.72 -17.16 -30.10
N GLN A 606 14.50 -16.15 -30.52
CA GLN A 606 14.25 -15.32 -31.69
C GLN A 606 14.17 -16.08 -33.03
N GLU A 607 14.67 -17.31 -33.10
CA GLU A 607 14.55 -18.19 -34.27
C GLU A 607 13.12 -18.68 -34.54
N ASN A 608 12.23 -18.61 -33.54
CA ASN A 608 10.86 -19.10 -33.64
C ASN A 608 9.85 -17.96 -33.88
N GLY A 609 8.93 -18.13 -34.85
CA GLY A 609 7.91 -17.12 -35.14
C GLY A 609 6.98 -16.80 -33.96
N ASP A 610 6.70 -17.77 -33.09
CA ASP A 610 5.83 -17.58 -31.93
C ASP A 610 6.48 -16.73 -30.83
N TYR A 611 7.82 -16.65 -30.78
CA TYR A 611 8.55 -15.70 -29.92
C TYR A 611 8.12 -14.26 -30.22
N TRP A 612 8.18 -13.88 -31.49
CA TRP A 612 7.84 -12.53 -31.95
C TRP A 612 6.35 -12.24 -31.76
N LYS A 613 5.49 -13.23 -32.01
CA LYS A 613 4.06 -13.11 -31.78
C LYS A 613 3.73 -12.84 -30.30
N ARG A 614 4.37 -13.54 -29.36
CA ARG A 614 4.20 -13.31 -27.91
C ARG A 614 4.60 -11.90 -27.50
N TYR A 615 5.73 -11.41 -28.02
CA TYR A 615 6.16 -10.03 -27.82
C TYR A 615 5.12 -9.03 -28.34
N LYS A 616 4.58 -9.23 -29.55
CA LYS A 616 3.53 -8.38 -30.11
C LYS A 616 2.25 -8.39 -29.27
N VAL A 617 1.85 -9.55 -28.74
CA VAL A 617 0.70 -9.63 -27.83
C VAL A 617 0.98 -8.86 -26.54
N ALA A 618 2.16 -9.02 -25.93
CA ALA A 618 2.53 -8.32 -24.69
C ALA A 618 2.55 -6.79 -24.87
N ILE A 619 3.22 -6.29 -25.91
CA ILE A 619 3.29 -4.86 -26.23
C ILE A 619 1.92 -4.28 -26.59
N SER A 620 1.05 -5.05 -27.25
CA SER A 620 -0.32 -4.58 -27.53
C SER A 620 -1.20 -4.54 -26.29
N CYS A 621 -1.05 -5.49 -25.36
CA CYS A 621 -1.72 -5.45 -24.07
C CYS A 621 -1.27 -4.22 -23.27
N LEU A 622 0.01 -3.89 -23.31
CA LEU A 622 0.55 -2.66 -22.75
C LEU A 622 -0.10 -1.43 -23.42
N ALA A 623 -0.10 -1.37 -24.75
CA ALA A 623 -0.70 -0.25 -25.50
C ALA A 623 -2.20 -0.05 -25.21
N ALA A 624 -2.95 -1.12 -24.92
CA ALA A 624 -4.38 -1.09 -24.61
C ALA A 624 -4.73 -0.91 -23.13
N TYR A 625 -3.73 -0.77 -22.24
CA TYR A 625 -3.95 -0.61 -20.80
C TYR A 625 -4.51 0.78 -20.46
N THR A 626 -5.53 0.85 -19.59
CA THR A 626 -6.05 2.14 -19.08
C THR A 626 -5.16 2.61 -17.93
N GLY A 627 -4.45 3.73 -18.10
CA GLY A 627 -3.43 4.19 -17.16
C GLY A 627 -2.04 4.32 -17.80
N PRO A 628 -1.07 4.91 -17.09
CA PRO A 628 0.30 5.05 -17.59
C PRO A 628 0.93 3.69 -17.90
N ILE A 629 1.86 3.68 -18.85
CA ILE A 629 2.64 2.48 -19.21
C ILE A 629 4.12 2.78 -19.30
N THR A 630 4.95 1.76 -19.10
CA THR A 630 6.41 1.86 -19.23
C THR A 630 6.95 0.74 -20.11
N ILE A 631 7.78 1.13 -21.09
CA ILE A 631 8.56 0.24 -21.95
C ILE A 631 10.01 0.27 -21.46
N TYR A 632 10.61 -0.88 -21.20
CA TYR A 632 12.03 -0.98 -20.91
C TYR A 632 12.84 -1.15 -22.19
N TYR A 633 13.97 -0.46 -22.28
CA TYR A 633 14.79 -0.51 -23.49
C TYR A 633 15.16 -1.96 -23.88
N GLY A 634 14.91 -2.29 -25.15
CA GLY A 634 15.07 -3.64 -25.71
C GLY A 634 13.76 -4.41 -25.87
N ASP A 635 12.70 -4.10 -25.11
CA ASP A 635 11.39 -4.76 -25.28
C ASP A 635 10.79 -4.48 -26.67
N GLU A 636 11.03 -3.28 -27.21
CA GLU A 636 10.55 -2.85 -28.52
C GLU A 636 11.19 -3.63 -29.67
N VAL A 637 12.35 -4.26 -29.45
CA VAL A 637 13.07 -5.04 -30.47
C VAL A 637 13.10 -6.54 -30.16
N GLY A 638 12.38 -6.97 -29.11
CA GLY A 638 12.32 -8.37 -28.71
C GLY A 638 13.65 -8.89 -28.16
N ASP A 639 14.35 -8.08 -27.35
CA ASP A 639 15.68 -8.40 -26.85
C ASP A 639 15.71 -9.65 -25.95
N ILE A 640 16.86 -10.33 -25.93
CA ILE A 640 17.09 -11.56 -25.18
C ILE A 640 18.55 -11.67 -24.77
N VAL A 641 18.80 -12.14 -23.55
CA VAL A 641 20.14 -12.28 -23.01
C VAL A 641 20.65 -13.69 -23.29
N GLU A 642 21.35 -13.83 -24.41
CA GLU A 642 21.80 -15.13 -24.93
C GLU A 642 22.78 -15.85 -24.01
N CYS A 643 23.66 -15.11 -23.34
CA CYS A 643 24.66 -15.70 -22.47
C CYS A 643 24.06 -16.29 -21.18
N TYR A 644 22.82 -15.96 -20.78
CA TYR A 644 22.29 -16.31 -19.47
C TYR A 644 21.97 -17.82 -19.38
N PRO A 645 22.37 -18.53 -18.29
CA PRO A 645 22.91 -18.04 -17.01
C PRO A 645 24.45 -17.91 -16.94
N ASN A 646 25.15 -18.10 -18.06
CA ASN A 646 26.61 -18.18 -18.13
C ASN A 646 27.28 -16.86 -18.56
N CYS A 647 26.67 -15.70 -18.28
CA CYS A 647 27.20 -14.39 -18.67
C CYS A 647 28.43 -13.93 -17.88
N GLY A 648 28.84 -14.65 -16.83
CA GLY A 648 29.95 -14.28 -15.95
C GLY A 648 29.51 -13.90 -14.53
N GLY A 649 30.47 -13.59 -13.66
CA GLY A 649 30.27 -13.54 -12.20
C GLY A 649 29.52 -12.32 -11.63
N SER A 650 29.01 -11.40 -12.46
CA SER A 650 28.25 -10.22 -12.01
C SER A 650 26.90 -10.09 -12.71
N VAL A 651 26.41 -11.21 -13.25
CA VAL A 651 25.08 -11.31 -13.86
C VAL A 651 24.22 -12.25 -13.03
N GLY A 652 23.17 -11.69 -12.42
CA GLY A 652 22.19 -12.38 -11.60
C GLY A 652 20.77 -12.20 -12.14
N SER A 653 19.81 -12.85 -11.50
CA SER A 653 18.38 -12.75 -11.83
C SER A 653 17.85 -11.31 -11.80
N ASP A 654 18.38 -10.50 -10.90
CA ASP A 654 17.99 -9.12 -10.58
C ASP A 654 18.70 -8.06 -11.43
N ASN A 655 19.55 -8.45 -12.37
CA ASN A 655 20.31 -7.50 -13.19
C ASN A 655 20.63 -8.01 -14.59
N MET A 656 20.14 -9.21 -14.95
CA MET A 656 20.41 -9.79 -16.27
C MET A 656 19.85 -8.95 -17.42
N ALA A 657 18.78 -8.17 -17.22
CA ALA A 657 18.21 -7.31 -18.25
C ALA A 657 19.02 -6.03 -18.54
N ARG A 658 20.09 -5.77 -17.80
CA ARG A 658 20.96 -4.60 -17.98
C ARG A 658 21.98 -4.86 -19.09
N THR A 659 21.52 -5.18 -20.31
CA THR A 659 22.35 -5.35 -21.52
C THR A 659 22.69 -4.00 -22.15
N ASN A 660 23.68 -3.98 -23.05
CA ASN A 660 23.92 -2.82 -23.91
C ASN A 660 22.63 -2.43 -24.65
N GLY A 661 22.26 -1.14 -24.61
CA GLY A 661 21.13 -0.65 -25.40
C GLY A 661 21.40 -0.78 -26.89
N HIS A 662 20.39 -1.19 -27.66
CA HIS A 662 20.48 -1.29 -29.11
C HIS A 662 19.42 -0.40 -29.73
N ILE A 663 19.85 0.65 -30.44
CA ILE A 663 18.98 1.62 -31.12
C ILE A 663 19.12 1.60 -32.66
N SER A 664 19.97 0.70 -33.18
CA SER A 664 20.20 0.50 -34.61
C SER A 664 20.84 -0.86 -34.86
N GLY A 665 21.03 -1.23 -36.14
CA GLY A 665 21.67 -2.49 -36.51
C GLY A 665 20.80 -3.73 -36.28
N PHE A 666 19.48 -3.55 -36.25
CA PHE A 666 18.52 -4.63 -36.01
C PHE A 666 18.51 -5.68 -37.13
N THR A 667 18.25 -6.93 -36.76
CA THR A 667 17.83 -7.96 -37.72
C THR A 667 16.48 -7.59 -38.33
N SER A 668 16.09 -8.21 -39.45
CA SER A 668 14.78 -7.93 -40.08
C SER A 668 13.61 -8.22 -39.14
N GLN A 669 13.70 -9.27 -38.30
CA GLN A 669 12.66 -9.59 -37.31
C GLN A 669 12.62 -8.56 -36.17
N ALA A 670 13.79 -8.15 -35.65
CA ALA A 670 13.86 -7.13 -34.60
C ALA A 670 13.36 -5.76 -35.12
N GLN A 671 13.70 -5.39 -36.36
CA GLN A 671 13.15 -4.20 -37.02
C GLN A 671 11.62 -4.30 -37.17
N ASN A 672 11.10 -5.47 -37.55
CA ASN A 672 9.66 -5.66 -37.63
C ASN A 672 8.96 -5.54 -36.26
N MET A 673 9.60 -5.98 -35.19
CA MET A 673 9.11 -5.81 -33.83
C MET A 673 9.15 -4.34 -33.40
N HIS A 674 10.24 -3.63 -33.72
CA HIS A 674 10.39 -2.19 -33.50
C HIS A 674 9.26 -1.41 -34.18
N ASP A 675 9.06 -1.64 -35.48
CA ASP A 675 8.06 -0.93 -36.28
C ASP A 675 6.64 -1.24 -35.80
N TYR A 676 6.40 -2.48 -35.37
CA TYR A 676 5.12 -2.86 -34.77
C TYR A 676 4.88 -2.15 -33.44
N THR A 677 5.91 -2.08 -32.58
CA THR A 677 5.84 -1.36 -31.29
C THR A 677 5.50 0.12 -31.53
N ALA A 678 6.24 0.80 -32.41
CA ALA A 678 5.96 2.18 -32.77
C ALA A 678 4.53 2.36 -33.30
N LYS A 679 4.05 1.43 -34.14
CA LYS A 679 2.68 1.45 -34.67
C LYS A 679 1.63 1.39 -33.56
N VAL A 680 1.71 0.42 -32.63
CA VAL A 680 0.66 0.26 -31.61
C VAL A 680 0.72 1.33 -30.52
N ILE A 681 1.90 1.89 -30.24
CA ILE A 681 2.03 3.05 -29.35
C ILE A 681 1.48 4.31 -30.01
N ASN A 682 1.67 4.51 -31.32
CA ASN A 682 1.00 5.60 -32.03
C ASN A 682 -0.53 5.43 -32.06
N LEU A 683 -1.04 4.21 -32.25
CA LEU A 683 -2.47 3.94 -32.12
C LEU A 683 -2.99 4.29 -30.72
N ARG A 684 -2.24 3.97 -29.66
CA ARG A 684 -2.58 4.40 -28.30
C ARG A 684 -2.70 5.93 -28.24
N ASN A 685 -1.72 6.67 -28.76
CA ASN A 685 -1.75 8.14 -28.74
C ASN A 685 -2.94 8.74 -29.51
N GLU A 686 -3.30 8.13 -30.65
CA GLU A 686 -4.37 8.60 -31.55
C GLU A 686 -5.78 8.28 -31.03
N HIS A 687 -5.92 7.26 -30.17
CA HIS A 687 -7.20 6.73 -29.72
C HIS A 687 -7.35 6.81 -28.19
N PRO A 688 -7.97 7.88 -27.64
CA PRO A 688 -8.11 8.06 -26.20
C PRO A 688 -8.78 6.91 -25.45
N ALA A 689 -9.66 6.15 -26.12
CA ALA A 689 -10.22 4.94 -25.53
C ALA A 689 -9.15 3.94 -25.10
N MET A 690 -7.98 3.89 -25.75
CA MET A 690 -6.89 2.96 -25.43
C MET A 690 -6.25 3.23 -24.06
N TRP A 691 -6.17 4.49 -23.62
CA TRP A 691 -5.42 4.87 -22.42
C TRP A 691 -6.27 5.43 -21.28
N ARG A 692 -7.47 5.97 -21.54
CA ARG A 692 -8.42 6.42 -20.49
C ARG A 692 -9.81 5.79 -20.59
N GLY A 693 -10.06 4.94 -21.58
CA GLY A 693 -11.37 4.30 -21.74
C GLY A 693 -11.70 3.35 -20.59
N ASN A 694 -12.98 3.31 -20.22
CA ASN A 694 -13.50 2.33 -19.26
C ASN A 694 -13.45 0.93 -19.88
N ASN A 695 -12.99 -0.05 -19.11
CA ASN A 695 -12.86 -1.43 -19.55
C ASN A 695 -14.15 -2.23 -19.31
N ASN A 696 -14.55 -3.03 -20.29
CA ASN A 696 -15.49 -4.14 -20.14
C ASN A 696 -14.83 -5.39 -20.71
N SER A 697 -14.12 -6.12 -19.86
CA SER A 697 -13.27 -7.23 -20.25
C SER A 697 -13.85 -8.58 -19.85
N TYR A 698 -13.71 -9.56 -20.74
CA TYR A 698 -14.14 -10.94 -20.56
C TYR A 698 -13.28 -11.89 -21.39
N THR A 699 -13.48 -13.19 -21.22
CA THR A 699 -12.77 -14.22 -22.00
C THR A 699 -13.69 -14.90 -23.01
N TYR A 700 -13.14 -15.29 -24.15
CA TYR A 700 -13.82 -16.09 -25.17
C TYR A 700 -12.85 -17.16 -25.68
N GLY A 701 -12.96 -18.39 -25.18
CA GLY A 701 -11.96 -19.44 -25.47
C GLY A 701 -10.57 -19.02 -25.00
N SER A 702 -9.59 -19.01 -25.91
CA SER A 702 -8.23 -18.53 -25.65
C SER A 702 -8.05 -17.01 -25.82
N CYS A 703 -9.13 -16.28 -26.10
CA CYS A 703 -9.07 -14.84 -26.29
C CYS A 703 -9.44 -14.08 -25.01
N LEU A 704 -8.63 -13.07 -24.70
CA LEU A 704 -9.07 -11.90 -23.96
C LEU A 704 -9.84 -10.99 -24.92
N VAL A 705 -11.02 -10.53 -24.52
CA VAL A 705 -11.76 -9.45 -25.19
C VAL A 705 -11.93 -8.30 -24.20
N ASN A 706 -11.61 -7.08 -24.61
CA ASN A 706 -11.81 -5.87 -23.82
C ASN A 706 -12.47 -4.79 -24.68
N ILE A 707 -13.70 -4.43 -24.33
CA ILE A 707 -14.41 -3.32 -24.96
C ILE A 707 -14.13 -2.07 -24.15
N LYS A 708 -13.44 -1.13 -24.77
CA LYS A 708 -13.02 0.14 -24.18
C LYS A 708 -13.92 1.26 -24.68
N TYR A 709 -14.45 2.07 -23.77
CA TYR A 709 -15.29 3.21 -24.11
C TYR A 709 -14.75 4.50 -23.48
N ASP A 710 -14.40 5.48 -24.31
CA ASP A 710 -14.05 6.82 -23.88
C ASP A 710 -15.28 7.71 -23.83
N GLN A 711 -15.66 8.15 -22.63
CA GLN A 711 -16.85 8.98 -22.46
C GLN A 711 -16.70 10.38 -23.07
N GLN A 712 -15.48 10.91 -23.15
CA GLN A 712 -15.22 12.26 -23.64
C GLN A 712 -15.38 12.37 -25.17
N THR A 713 -14.85 11.41 -25.91
CA THR A 713 -14.94 11.38 -27.38
C THR A 713 -16.11 10.55 -27.91
N GLY A 714 -16.70 9.68 -27.07
CA GLY A 714 -17.67 8.67 -27.52
C GLY A 714 -17.02 7.50 -28.25
N GLU A 715 -15.69 7.45 -28.33
CA GLU A 715 -14.95 6.41 -29.03
C GLU A 715 -15.12 5.05 -28.33
N LYS A 716 -15.31 4.01 -29.16
CA LYS A 716 -15.33 2.63 -28.71
C LYS A 716 -14.28 1.80 -29.46
N ILE A 717 -13.39 1.18 -28.70
CA ILE A 717 -12.38 0.25 -29.20
C ILE A 717 -12.67 -1.14 -28.66
N VAL A 718 -12.61 -2.15 -29.52
CA VAL A 718 -12.58 -3.56 -29.13
C VAL A 718 -11.15 -4.04 -29.25
N PHE A 719 -10.55 -4.40 -28.13
CA PHE A 719 -9.23 -5.03 -28.08
C PHE A 719 -9.40 -6.54 -27.89
N ILE A 720 -8.81 -7.35 -28.77
CA ILE A 720 -8.84 -8.81 -28.65
C ILE A 720 -7.42 -9.36 -28.75
N ALA A 721 -6.98 -10.09 -27.74
CA ALA A 721 -5.71 -10.79 -27.74
C ALA A 721 -5.95 -12.30 -27.64
N ASN A 722 -5.50 -13.06 -28.64
CA ASN A 722 -5.52 -14.52 -28.59
C ASN A 722 -4.23 -15.03 -27.94
N THR A 723 -4.34 -15.63 -26.76
CA THR A 723 -3.18 -16.16 -26.02
C THR A 723 -2.89 -17.63 -26.35
N GLY A 724 -3.75 -18.27 -27.15
CA GLY A 724 -3.55 -19.63 -27.67
C GLY A 724 -2.79 -19.62 -28.99
N THR A 725 -2.25 -20.79 -29.39
CA THR A 725 -1.50 -20.96 -30.65
C THR A 725 -2.39 -21.24 -31.86
N ASN A 726 -3.67 -21.53 -31.66
CA ASN A 726 -4.64 -21.78 -32.72
C ASN A 726 -5.53 -20.56 -32.94
N SER A 727 -6.01 -20.37 -34.17
CA SER A 727 -6.98 -19.32 -34.48
C SER A 727 -8.30 -19.55 -33.72
N GLN A 728 -8.92 -18.46 -33.29
CA GLN A 728 -10.16 -18.46 -32.51
C GLN A 728 -11.20 -17.56 -33.18
N TYR A 729 -12.40 -18.10 -33.40
CA TYR A 729 -13.57 -17.30 -33.78
C TYR A 729 -14.16 -16.65 -32.53
N VAL A 730 -14.37 -15.34 -32.57
CA VAL A 730 -14.89 -14.54 -31.46
C VAL A 730 -16.10 -13.74 -31.92
N SER A 731 -17.24 -13.93 -31.23
CA SER A 731 -18.43 -13.10 -31.44
C SER A 731 -18.43 -11.93 -30.46
N VAL A 732 -18.31 -10.71 -30.98
CA VAL A 732 -18.17 -9.47 -30.20
C VAL A 732 -19.49 -8.69 -30.13
N ASN A 733 -20.33 -8.80 -31.16
CA ASN A 733 -21.64 -8.14 -31.25
C ASN A 733 -21.61 -6.61 -31.06
N GLN A 734 -20.63 -5.95 -31.68
CA GLN A 734 -20.48 -4.48 -31.64
C GLN A 734 -20.84 -3.77 -32.96
N GLY A 735 -21.40 -4.48 -33.95
CA GLY A 735 -21.70 -3.93 -35.27
C GLY A 735 -20.48 -3.88 -36.18
N ASN A 736 -20.41 -2.86 -37.03
CA ASN A 736 -19.31 -2.66 -37.96
C ASN A 736 -18.06 -2.17 -37.23
N MET A 737 -16.93 -2.84 -37.45
CA MET A 737 -15.66 -2.53 -36.82
C MET A 737 -14.53 -2.50 -37.86
N VAL A 738 -13.57 -1.61 -37.69
CA VAL A 738 -12.36 -1.53 -38.54
C VAL A 738 -11.15 -1.87 -37.70
N ASP A 739 -10.38 -2.87 -38.12
CA ASP A 739 -9.09 -3.20 -37.50
C ASP A 739 -8.08 -2.09 -37.81
N LEU A 740 -7.62 -1.40 -36.77
CA LEU A 740 -6.65 -0.32 -36.84
C LEU A 740 -5.25 -0.81 -37.20
N ILE A 741 -4.96 -2.11 -37.05
CA ILE A 741 -3.69 -2.70 -37.46
C ILE A 741 -3.70 -2.99 -38.95
N THR A 742 -4.75 -3.61 -39.50
CA THR A 742 -4.76 -4.08 -40.89
C THR A 742 -5.56 -3.21 -41.86
N GLY A 743 -6.47 -2.37 -41.35
CA GLY A 743 -7.44 -1.60 -42.14
C GLY A 743 -8.66 -2.41 -42.59
N ASN A 744 -8.72 -3.70 -42.27
CA ASN A 744 -9.84 -4.56 -42.67
C ASN A 744 -11.11 -4.26 -41.87
N SER A 745 -12.27 -4.46 -42.49
CA SER A 745 -13.58 -4.27 -41.87
C SER A 745 -14.22 -5.60 -41.50
N TYR A 746 -14.91 -5.62 -40.36
CA TYR A 746 -15.58 -6.77 -39.78
C TYR A 746 -16.98 -6.36 -39.29
N ASN A 747 -17.90 -7.32 -39.19
CA ASN A 747 -19.25 -7.06 -38.67
C ASN A 747 -19.60 -8.10 -37.60
N ASN A 748 -19.75 -7.64 -36.36
CA ASN A 748 -20.02 -8.39 -35.13
C ASN A 748 -18.97 -9.43 -34.72
N ASP A 749 -18.40 -10.17 -35.65
CA ASP A 749 -17.57 -11.35 -35.38
C ASP A 749 -16.21 -11.25 -36.09
N VAL A 750 -15.18 -11.83 -35.46
CA VAL A 750 -13.81 -11.81 -35.97
C VAL A 750 -13.11 -13.15 -35.71
N THR A 751 -12.27 -13.58 -36.65
CA THR A 751 -11.32 -14.68 -36.43
C THR A 751 -9.97 -14.08 -36.11
N VAL A 752 -9.43 -14.40 -34.93
CA VAL A 752 -8.12 -13.92 -34.47
C VAL A 752 -7.13 -15.09 -34.48
N ASP A 753 -6.06 -14.94 -35.25
CA ASP A 753 -5.03 -15.97 -35.36
C ASP A 753 -4.31 -16.23 -34.04
N GLY A 754 -3.72 -17.43 -33.90
CA GLY A 754 -2.99 -17.80 -32.70
C GLY A 754 -1.84 -16.85 -32.38
N LEU A 755 -1.76 -16.42 -31.13
CA LEU A 755 -0.78 -15.44 -30.62
C LEU A 755 -0.80 -14.11 -31.39
N THR A 756 -1.99 -13.64 -31.77
CA THR A 756 -2.16 -12.34 -32.43
C THR A 756 -3.17 -11.45 -31.71
N VAL A 757 -3.21 -10.18 -32.13
CA VAL A 757 -4.07 -9.15 -31.55
C VAL A 757 -4.85 -8.46 -32.67
N GLY A 758 -6.11 -8.15 -32.40
CA GLY A 758 -6.90 -7.21 -33.17
C GLY A 758 -7.29 -6.00 -32.31
N ILE A 759 -7.18 -4.80 -32.90
CA ILE A 759 -7.57 -3.55 -32.27
C ILE A 759 -8.61 -2.89 -33.19
N TYR A 760 -9.88 -2.99 -32.84
CA TYR A 760 -10.96 -2.61 -33.74
C TYR A 760 -11.67 -1.36 -33.26
N ARG A 761 -11.77 -0.34 -34.11
CA ARG A 761 -12.65 0.82 -33.87
C ARG A 761 -14.05 0.51 -34.34
N VAL A 762 -15.03 0.69 -33.46
CA VAL A 762 -16.46 0.55 -33.78
C VAL A 762 -16.92 1.80 -34.52
N GLN A 763 -17.65 1.61 -35.63
CA GLN A 763 -18.15 2.69 -36.49
C GLN A 763 -19.49 3.27 -36.04
#